data_AF-A0A397E5F9-F1
#
_entry.id   AF-A0A397E5F9-F1
#
_cell.length_a   1.000
_cell.length_b   1.000
_cell.length_c   1.000
_cell.angle_alpha   90.00
_cell.angle_beta   90.00
_cell.angle_gamma   90.00
#
_symmetry.space_group_name_H-M   'P 1'
#
loop_
_entity.id
_entity.type
_entity.pdbx_description
1 polymer ?
#
loop_
_entity_poly.entity_id
_entity_poly.type
_entity_poly.pdbx_seq_one_letter_code
_entity_poly.pdbx_strand_id
1 'polypeptide(L)'
;MNVHLKLEEAKYTGLLHLAQKRLRSVPADLFRLNFSALFRLDLGFNQIQTLPDAIGQLTSLDSLWLNDNPIISLPTSIYKCANLQVLDLNHTALTDLPCEMGRLTHLAILDMDDVPLHPKLLAAATADPANVCAKTLAYLHRKDVRRRQKQELYDKLKDGPYLESADSNEGQAMIQSVMKRVLKEFQTEEDVKSLIRNVERLFPPSLTKAQDPTTATSVRTAFTELKRDNEKKKLAAELELKIRNIYFDRIDPSSVEPMVSSIYLEIKALNDIKFLIRHATALFPPTADLVNGSDLRKKLVGLQEDMARERAAAIEKVLQAVTTIYSDAEPDKVKALVAQVAPLFKVISIELSPIETGLFANDKWRIIMSEESRPPLSSGTDTGSTASNPESEQEYILKVVLIGDSGVGKSNLVQRFTKNKYNEASTQTIGFEFAAKTIRVGDRRIKAQIWDTAGQERFQSLTAAYYRNAVGALVVYDITDRHSFEHVTHWLEQIREHAHENVVLILVGNKCDLAHVPNTRQVSTLEAARFAETHHMEFVEASALDSTNVVEAFKRIIVPVGRLLTPPSTSSATGQTPRLPPGWRRVLSRTRPGEYSYENQYTKERLAFAPQDPAKPSQYSFEAGHGIPSITMVSAY
;
A
#
# COMPACT_ATOMS: atom_id res chain seq x y z
N MET A 1 -2.61 -8.72 55.55
CA MET A 1 -2.94 -7.48 54.82
C MET A 1 -4.21 -7.73 54.02
N ASN A 2 -5.26 -6.93 54.22
CA ASN A 2 -6.59 -7.19 53.70
C ASN A 2 -6.61 -7.01 52.16
N VAL A 3 -6.92 -8.05 51.40
CA VAL A 3 -7.05 -8.02 49.92
C VAL A 3 -8.01 -6.91 49.48
N HIS A 4 -9.05 -6.66 50.28
CA HIS A 4 -10.00 -5.57 50.06
C HIS A 4 -9.35 -4.19 50.06
N LEU A 5 -8.37 -3.92 50.93
CA LEU A 5 -7.70 -2.61 50.96
C LEU A 5 -6.86 -2.39 49.70
N LYS A 6 -6.19 -3.43 49.22
CA LYS A 6 -5.43 -3.36 47.96
C LYS A 6 -6.32 -3.17 46.74
N LEU A 7 -7.51 -3.78 46.75
CA LEU A 7 -8.51 -3.59 45.70
C LEU A 7 -9.03 -2.14 45.68
N GLU A 8 -9.26 -1.52 46.84
CA GLU A 8 -9.64 -0.10 46.93
C GLU A 8 -8.52 0.83 46.45
N GLU A 9 -7.27 0.56 46.83
CA GLU A 9 -6.10 1.34 46.39
C GLU A 9 -5.90 1.27 44.86
N ALA A 10 -6.05 0.07 44.29
CA ALA A 10 -5.89 -0.18 42.86
C ALA A 10 -6.88 0.60 41.98
N LYS A 11 -8.01 1.07 42.53
CA LYS A 11 -8.96 1.92 41.80
C LYS A 11 -8.34 3.25 41.37
N TYR A 12 -7.43 3.78 42.18
CA TYR A 12 -6.81 5.08 41.95
C TYR A 12 -5.45 4.96 41.29
N THR A 13 -4.72 3.87 41.57
CA THR A 13 -3.36 3.68 41.05
C THR A 13 -3.31 2.94 39.72
N GLY A 14 -4.34 2.14 39.39
CA GLY A 14 -4.33 1.23 38.25
C GLY A 14 -3.37 0.04 38.41
N LEU A 15 -2.78 -0.13 39.60
CA LEU A 15 -1.82 -1.17 39.95
C LEU A 15 -2.38 -2.07 41.06
N LEU A 16 -2.53 -3.36 40.79
CA LEU A 16 -2.99 -4.34 41.77
C LEU A 16 -1.94 -5.42 42.01
N HIS A 17 -1.23 -5.33 43.14
CA HIS A 17 -0.21 -6.30 43.55
C HIS A 17 -0.76 -7.29 44.59
N LEU A 18 -1.11 -8.49 44.16
CA LEU A 18 -1.63 -9.58 44.97
C LEU A 18 -0.69 -10.80 45.01
N ALA A 19 0.60 -10.61 44.74
CA ALA A 19 1.59 -11.66 44.87
C ALA A 19 1.72 -12.20 46.32
N GLN A 20 2.00 -13.49 46.44
CA GLN A 20 2.26 -14.19 47.71
C GLN A 20 1.13 -14.05 48.74
N LYS A 21 -0.13 -14.10 48.29
CA LYS A 21 -1.33 -14.00 49.15
C LYS A 21 -2.01 -15.35 49.40
N ARG A 22 -1.43 -16.44 48.91
CA ARG A 22 -1.99 -17.81 49.00
C ARG A 22 -3.40 -17.89 48.41
N LEU A 23 -3.66 -17.10 47.36
CA LEU A 23 -4.95 -17.05 46.68
C LEU A 23 -5.17 -18.35 45.91
N ARG A 24 -6.35 -18.96 46.04
CA ARG A 24 -6.76 -20.12 45.24
C ARG A 24 -7.54 -19.75 43.99
N SER A 25 -8.05 -18.52 43.94
CA SER A 25 -8.80 -17.96 42.83
C SER A 25 -8.56 -16.46 42.76
N VAL A 26 -8.79 -15.89 41.57
CA VAL A 26 -8.80 -14.44 41.40
C VAL A 26 -9.99 -13.85 42.16
N PRO A 27 -9.82 -12.82 43.01
CA PRO A 27 -10.91 -12.22 43.76
C PRO A 27 -12.04 -11.73 42.85
N ALA A 28 -13.27 -12.21 43.06
CA ALA A 28 -14.41 -11.88 42.18
C ALA A 28 -14.74 -10.37 42.16
N ASP A 29 -14.44 -9.66 43.25
CA ASP A 29 -14.67 -8.23 43.35
C ASP A 29 -13.83 -7.41 42.37
N LEU A 30 -12.73 -7.98 41.85
CA LEU A 30 -11.94 -7.43 40.74
C LEU A 30 -12.75 -7.20 39.45
N PHE A 31 -13.87 -7.92 39.28
CA PHE A 31 -14.69 -7.86 38.08
C PHE A 31 -16.05 -7.19 38.30
N ARG A 32 -16.43 -6.96 39.57
CA ARG A 32 -17.72 -6.35 39.93
C ARG A 32 -17.66 -4.83 40.00
N LEU A 33 -16.50 -4.32 40.38
CA LEU A 33 -16.21 -2.90 40.44
C LEU A 33 -15.58 -2.56 39.09
N ASN A 34 -16.04 -1.52 38.41
CA ASN A 34 -15.63 -1.18 37.05
C ASN A 34 -14.15 -0.75 36.98
N PHE A 35 -13.21 -1.69 37.13
CA PHE A 35 -11.75 -1.50 37.11
C PHE A 35 -11.23 -1.28 35.69
N SER A 36 -11.94 -0.48 34.89
CA SER A 36 -11.59 -0.17 33.51
C SER A 36 -10.26 0.59 33.36
N ALA A 37 -9.69 1.08 34.45
CA ALA A 37 -8.39 1.76 34.48
C ALA A 37 -7.24 0.85 34.97
N LEU A 38 -7.48 -0.41 35.34
CA LEU A 38 -6.43 -1.29 35.81
C LEU A 38 -5.50 -1.67 34.65
N PHE A 39 -4.25 -1.23 34.71
CA PHE A 39 -3.24 -1.50 33.68
C PHE A 39 -2.19 -2.53 34.14
N ARG A 40 -2.03 -2.78 35.44
CA ARG A 40 -1.15 -3.84 35.95
C ARG A 40 -1.82 -4.71 36.99
N LEU A 41 -1.77 -6.02 36.77
CA LEU A 41 -2.26 -7.04 37.67
C LEU A 41 -1.18 -8.07 37.94
N ASP A 42 -0.76 -8.16 39.20
CA ASP A 42 0.24 -9.12 39.66
C ASP A 42 -0.40 -10.11 40.62
N LEU A 43 -0.49 -11.37 40.19
CA LEU A 43 -1.04 -12.50 40.91
C LEU A 43 0.03 -13.60 41.13
N GLY A 44 1.32 -13.27 41.00
CA GLY A 44 2.41 -14.24 41.09
C GLY A 44 2.50 -14.95 42.45
N PHE A 45 3.11 -16.13 42.50
CA PHE A 45 3.35 -16.90 43.73
C PHE A 45 2.07 -17.15 44.55
N ASN A 46 1.02 -17.65 43.90
CA ASN A 46 -0.24 -18.00 44.54
C ASN A 46 -0.57 -19.48 44.28
N GLN A 47 -1.84 -19.87 44.46
CA GLN A 47 -2.34 -21.25 44.30
C GLN A 47 -3.49 -21.27 43.28
N ILE A 48 -3.47 -20.37 42.30
CA ILE A 48 -4.52 -20.21 41.30
C ILE A 48 -4.38 -21.31 40.25
N GLN A 49 -5.45 -22.07 40.01
CA GLN A 49 -5.45 -23.14 39.00
C GLN A 49 -6.05 -22.72 37.66
N THR A 50 -6.97 -21.76 37.68
CA THR A 50 -7.64 -21.26 36.48
C THR A 50 -7.91 -19.76 36.62
N LEU A 51 -7.88 -19.06 35.50
CA LEU A 51 -8.36 -17.69 35.42
C LEU A 51 -9.83 -17.67 34.96
N PRO A 52 -10.68 -16.82 35.55
CA PRO A 52 -12.07 -16.68 35.10
C PRO A 52 -12.16 -15.95 33.76
N ASP A 53 -13.20 -16.23 32.98
CA ASP A 53 -13.49 -15.50 31.72
C ASP A 53 -13.70 -13.99 31.91
N ALA A 54 -14.00 -13.57 33.13
CA ALA A 54 -14.11 -12.17 33.49
C ALA A 54 -12.78 -11.40 33.34
N ILE A 55 -11.63 -12.08 33.24
CA ILE A 55 -10.33 -11.42 32.97
C ILE A 55 -10.38 -10.56 31.70
N GLY A 56 -11.14 -10.99 30.69
CA GLY A 56 -11.32 -10.24 29.44
C GLY A 56 -12.10 -8.93 29.58
N GLN A 57 -12.62 -8.60 30.77
CA GLN A 57 -13.22 -7.29 31.06
C GLN A 57 -12.16 -6.21 31.35
N LEU A 58 -10.94 -6.61 31.70
CA LEU A 58 -9.83 -5.70 32.01
C LEU A 58 -9.14 -5.23 30.72
N THR A 59 -9.86 -4.47 29.89
CA THR A 59 -9.41 -4.08 28.54
C THR A 59 -8.21 -3.14 28.53
N SER A 60 -7.97 -2.41 29.62
CA SER A 60 -6.82 -1.51 29.80
C SER A 60 -5.58 -2.21 30.36
N LEU A 61 -5.66 -3.52 30.64
CA LEU A 61 -4.57 -4.28 31.21
C LEU A 61 -3.40 -4.36 30.24
N ASP A 62 -2.25 -3.87 30.69
CA ASP A 62 -0.97 -3.81 29.98
C ASP A 62 -0.02 -4.92 30.46
N SER A 63 -0.01 -5.18 31.77
CA SER A 63 0.87 -6.19 32.38
C SER A 63 0.09 -7.15 33.26
N LEU A 64 0.20 -8.45 32.98
CA LEU A 64 -0.42 -9.54 33.74
C LEU A 64 0.64 -10.55 34.19
N TRP A 65 0.87 -10.66 35.50
CA TRP A 65 1.83 -11.60 36.08
C TRP A 65 1.11 -12.75 36.78
N LEU A 66 1.37 -13.97 36.31
CA LEU A 66 0.73 -15.20 36.77
C LEU A 66 1.76 -16.26 37.19
N ASN A 67 3.04 -15.92 37.19
CA ASN A 67 4.13 -16.82 37.49
C ASN A 67 3.95 -17.54 38.83
N ASP A 68 4.54 -18.73 38.95
CA ASP A 68 4.51 -19.54 40.18
C ASP A 68 3.07 -19.79 40.68
N ASN A 69 2.19 -20.19 39.76
CA ASN A 69 0.85 -20.67 40.04
C ASN A 69 0.58 -21.99 39.32
N PRO A 70 -0.17 -22.93 39.90
CA PRO A 70 -0.53 -24.19 39.25
C PRO A 70 -1.62 -24.03 38.17
N ILE A 71 -1.50 -23.03 37.28
CA ILE A 71 -2.49 -22.71 36.26
C ILE A 71 -2.51 -23.81 35.18
N ILE A 72 -3.67 -24.40 34.94
CA ILE A 72 -3.84 -25.51 33.99
C ILE A 72 -4.40 -25.01 32.65
N SER A 73 -5.13 -23.89 32.65
CA SER A 73 -5.67 -23.27 31.45
C SER A 73 -5.85 -21.77 31.60
N LEU A 74 -5.71 -21.06 30.47
CA LEU A 74 -6.10 -19.66 30.33
C LEU A 74 -7.46 -19.57 29.63
N PRO A 75 -8.32 -18.60 30.01
CA PRO A 75 -9.62 -18.40 29.38
C PRO A 75 -9.48 -17.90 27.95
N THR A 76 -10.42 -18.27 27.07
CA THR A 76 -10.41 -17.78 25.68
C THR A 76 -10.60 -16.28 25.61
N SER A 77 -11.25 -15.66 26.59
CA SER A 77 -11.47 -14.21 26.68
C SER A 77 -10.22 -13.36 26.92
N ILE A 78 -9.04 -13.96 27.17
CA ILE A 78 -7.78 -13.23 27.39
C ILE A 78 -7.42 -12.27 26.25
N TYR A 79 -7.80 -12.60 25.00
CA TYR A 79 -7.54 -11.72 23.84
C TYR A 79 -8.26 -10.37 23.93
N LYS A 80 -9.28 -10.25 24.78
CA LYS A 80 -10.01 -8.98 24.98
C LYS A 80 -9.19 -7.95 25.76
N CYS A 81 -8.12 -8.37 26.44
CA CYS A 81 -7.11 -7.48 27.01
C CYS A 81 -6.22 -6.94 25.88
N ALA A 82 -6.80 -6.14 24.98
CA ALA A 82 -6.18 -5.76 23.70
C ALA A 82 -4.88 -4.95 23.86
N ASN A 83 -4.68 -4.32 25.02
CA ASN A 83 -3.51 -3.53 25.37
C ASN A 83 -2.41 -4.33 26.07
N LEU A 84 -2.58 -5.63 26.29
CA LEU A 84 -1.65 -6.45 27.06
C LEU A 84 -0.30 -6.53 26.34
N GLN A 85 0.76 -5.98 26.94
CA GLN A 85 2.13 -6.02 26.44
C GLN A 85 2.99 -7.07 27.15
N VAL A 86 2.71 -7.34 28.43
CA VAL A 86 3.49 -8.27 29.24
C VAL A 86 2.58 -9.34 29.83
N LEU A 87 2.88 -10.60 29.52
CA LEU A 87 2.24 -11.76 30.11
C LEU A 87 3.31 -12.71 30.65
N ASP A 88 3.33 -12.88 31.97
CA ASP A 88 4.25 -13.79 32.63
C ASP A 88 3.51 -15.04 33.08
N LEU A 89 3.86 -16.18 32.48
CA LEU A 89 3.31 -17.52 32.74
C LEU A 89 4.38 -18.48 33.28
N ASN A 90 5.52 -17.98 33.73
CA ASN A 90 6.65 -18.78 34.19
C ASN A 90 6.23 -19.73 35.34
N HIS A 91 6.72 -20.97 35.34
CA HIS A 91 6.40 -21.98 36.35
C HIS A 91 4.88 -22.22 36.52
N THR A 92 4.14 -22.30 35.41
CA THR A 92 2.73 -22.72 35.39
C THR A 92 2.55 -24.17 34.91
N ALA A 93 1.37 -24.76 35.15
CA ALA A 93 1.03 -26.12 34.73
C ALA A 93 0.33 -26.17 33.34
N LEU A 94 0.51 -25.12 32.52
CA LEU A 94 -0.14 -25.00 31.21
C LEU A 94 0.43 -26.01 30.23
N THR A 95 -0.46 -26.67 29.48
CA THR A 95 -0.06 -27.62 28.41
C THR A 95 -0.34 -27.07 27.00
N ASP A 96 -1.28 -26.15 26.85
CA ASP A 96 -1.56 -25.43 25.60
C ASP A 96 -2.02 -24.01 25.97
N LEU A 97 -2.01 -23.13 24.97
CA LEU A 97 -2.49 -21.76 25.09
C LEU A 97 -3.76 -21.61 24.24
N PRO A 98 -4.74 -20.79 24.65
CA PRO A 98 -5.93 -20.53 23.84
C PRO A 98 -5.51 -19.93 22.49
N CYS A 99 -6.03 -20.44 21.39
CA CYS A 99 -5.65 -19.98 20.06
C CYS A 99 -6.02 -18.52 19.82
N GLU A 100 -7.08 -18.07 20.47
CA GLU A 100 -7.55 -16.68 20.46
C GLU A 100 -6.50 -15.70 20.98
N MET A 101 -5.55 -16.15 21.82
CA MET A 101 -4.42 -15.34 22.29
C MET A 101 -3.56 -14.82 21.14
N GLY A 102 -3.53 -15.52 19.99
CA GLY A 102 -2.86 -15.03 18.78
C GLY A 102 -3.42 -13.73 18.20
N ARG A 103 -4.53 -13.21 18.74
CA ARG A 103 -5.10 -11.90 18.37
C ARG A 103 -4.54 -10.74 19.20
N LEU A 104 -3.72 -11.01 20.23
CA LEU A 104 -3.05 -9.99 21.02
C LEU A 104 -1.92 -9.37 20.18
N THR A 105 -2.17 -8.21 19.57
CA THR A 105 -1.21 -7.55 18.67
C THR A 105 -0.14 -6.74 19.41
N HIS A 106 -0.40 -6.34 20.66
CA HIS A 106 0.52 -5.53 21.46
C HIS A 106 1.39 -6.35 22.42
N LEU A 107 1.17 -7.66 22.52
CA LEU A 107 1.93 -8.51 23.44
C LEU A 107 3.38 -8.64 22.96
N ALA A 108 4.28 -7.98 23.66
CA ALA A 108 5.70 -7.92 23.35
C ALA A 108 6.50 -8.95 24.16
N ILE A 109 6.12 -9.14 25.43
CA ILE A 109 6.80 -10.01 26.38
C ILE A 109 5.84 -11.12 26.78
N LEU A 110 6.23 -12.35 26.47
CA LEU A 110 5.55 -13.57 26.88
C LEU A 110 6.59 -14.49 27.52
N ASP A 111 6.59 -14.54 28.85
CA ASP A 111 7.43 -15.46 29.61
C ASP A 111 6.67 -16.78 29.81
N MET A 112 7.28 -17.88 29.42
CA MET A 112 6.76 -19.23 29.54
C MET A 112 7.85 -20.21 29.98
N ASP A 113 8.85 -19.73 30.70
CA ASP A 113 9.89 -20.60 31.24
C ASP A 113 9.27 -21.64 32.18
N ASP A 114 9.78 -22.87 32.11
CA ASP A 114 9.30 -24.01 32.89
C ASP A 114 7.79 -24.30 32.80
N VAL A 115 7.20 -24.03 31.63
CA VAL A 115 5.82 -24.43 31.29
C VAL A 115 5.83 -25.75 30.51
N PRO A 116 5.05 -26.78 30.91
CA PRO A 116 5.03 -28.10 30.24
C PRO A 116 4.20 -28.10 28.94
N LEU A 117 4.57 -27.25 27.99
CA LEU A 117 3.87 -27.05 26.73
C LEU A 117 3.88 -28.33 25.86
N HIS A 118 2.74 -28.60 25.21
CA HIS A 118 2.59 -29.68 24.25
C HIS A 118 3.60 -29.51 23.08
N PRO A 119 4.20 -30.61 22.54
CA PRO A 119 5.34 -30.53 21.62
C PRO A 119 5.18 -29.61 20.39
N LYS A 120 3.97 -29.53 19.82
CA LYS A 120 3.70 -28.65 18.67
C LYS A 120 3.78 -27.17 19.01
N LEU A 121 3.29 -26.77 20.18
CA LEU A 121 3.34 -25.39 20.63
C LEU A 121 4.76 -25.06 21.10
N LEU A 122 5.41 -25.98 21.81
CA LEU A 122 6.81 -25.85 22.19
C LEU A 122 7.71 -25.62 20.96
N ALA A 123 7.58 -26.46 19.94
CA ALA A 123 8.34 -26.32 18.69
C ALA A 123 8.10 -24.98 17.98
N ALA A 124 6.88 -24.43 18.07
CA ALA A 124 6.57 -23.11 17.52
C ALA A 124 7.21 -21.98 18.35
N ALA A 125 7.17 -22.09 19.69
CA ALA A 125 7.74 -21.11 20.61
C ALA A 125 9.28 -21.09 20.52
N THR A 126 9.92 -22.24 20.42
CA THR A 126 11.39 -22.38 20.37
C THR A 126 11.96 -22.28 18.95
N ALA A 127 11.13 -22.02 17.93
CA ALA A 127 11.59 -21.92 16.55
C ALA A 127 12.56 -20.75 16.31
N ASP A 128 12.44 -19.69 17.10
CA ASP A 128 13.31 -18.51 17.09
C ASP A 128 13.42 -17.96 18.51
N PRO A 129 14.50 -18.31 19.25
CA PRO A 129 14.70 -17.88 20.63
C PRO A 129 14.72 -16.36 20.82
N ALA A 130 15.04 -15.57 19.78
CA ALA A 130 15.03 -14.12 19.86
C ALA A 130 13.61 -13.53 19.78
N ASN A 131 12.62 -14.29 19.27
CA ASN A 131 11.27 -13.82 18.98
C ASN A 131 10.18 -14.82 19.45
N VAL A 132 10.39 -15.46 20.61
CA VAL A 132 9.49 -16.49 21.16
C VAL A 132 8.04 -16.02 21.18
N CYS A 133 7.79 -14.80 21.69
CA CYS A 133 6.45 -14.22 21.74
C CYS A 133 5.81 -14.13 20.35
N ALA A 134 6.46 -13.48 19.39
CA ALA A 134 5.92 -13.29 18.04
C ALA A 134 5.68 -14.62 17.31
N LYS A 135 6.58 -15.61 17.44
CA LYS A 135 6.39 -16.94 16.83
C LYS A 135 5.22 -17.69 17.46
N THR A 136 5.10 -17.64 18.78
CA THR A 136 4.00 -18.26 19.53
C THR A 136 2.66 -17.65 19.12
N LEU A 137 2.57 -16.32 19.12
CA LEU A 137 1.36 -15.60 18.69
C LEU A 137 1.02 -15.87 17.23
N ALA A 138 2.00 -15.89 16.33
CA ALA A 138 1.75 -16.21 14.92
C ALA A 138 1.21 -17.64 14.73
N TYR A 139 1.74 -18.61 15.48
CA TYR A 139 1.22 -19.98 15.49
C TYR A 139 -0.23 -20.04 15.99
N LEU A 140 -0.51 -19.41 17.12
CA LEU A 140 -1.85 -19.36 17.72
C LEU A 140 -2.85 -18.62 16.81
N HIS A 141 -2.42 -17.52 16.18
CA HIS A 141 -3.21 -16.75 15.23
C HIS A 141 -3.63 -17.62 14.05
N ARG A 142 -2.70 -18.37 13.44
CA ARG A 142 -3.01 -19.31 12.35
C ARG A 142 -3.98 -20.41 12.81
N LYS A 143 -3.82 -20.94 14.02
CA LYS A 143 -4.71 -21.93 14.63
C LYS A 143 -6.13 -21.35 14.83
N ASP A 144 -6.24 -20.12 15.33
CA ASP A 144 -7.50 -19.41 15.52
C ASP A 144 -8.22 -19.11 14.20
N VAL A 145 -7.49 -18.53 13.23
CA VAL A 145 -8.01 -18.25 11.89
C VAL A 145 -8.55 -19.54 11.26
N ARG A 146 -7.78 -20.63 11.29
CA ARG A 146 -8.20 -21.91 10.70
C ARG A 146 -9.42 -22.49 11.42
N ARG A 147 -9.50 -22.35 12.75
CA ARG A 147 -10.66 -22.77 13.55
C ARG A 147 -11.91 -21.98 13.15
N ARG A 148 -11.81 -20.65 13.06
CA ARG A 148 -12.91 -19.77 12.64
C ARG A 148 -13.37 -20.05 11.22
N GLN A 149 -12.45 -20.18 10.27
CA GLN A 149 -12.78 -20.49 8.88
C GLN A 149 -13.48 -21.85 8.74
N LYS A 150 -13.04 -22.85 9.52
CA LYS A 150 -13.71 -24.15 9.56
C LYS A 150 -15.14 -24.03 10.09
N GLN A 151 -15.35 -23.24 11.14
CA GLN A 151 -16.68 -23.01 11.70
C GLN A 151 -17.57 -22.25 10.69
N GLU A 152 -17.07 -21.16 10.12
CA GLU A 152 -17.80 -20.34 9.14
C GLU A 152 -18.17 -21.14 7.88
N LEU A 153 -17.25 -21.98 7.37
CA LEU A 153 -17.55 -22.87 6.25
C LEU A 153 -18.62 -23.90 6.63
N TYR A 154 -18.54 -24.49 7.81
CA TYR A 154 -19.55 -25.43 8.29
C TYR A 154 -20.93 -24.77 8.35
N ASP A 155 -21.02 -23.60 8.98
CA ASP A 155 -22.27 -22.86 9.13
C ASP A 155 -22.86 -22.49 7.77
N LYS A 156 -22.04 -22.01 6.82
CA LYS A 156 -22.51 -21.71 5.46
C LYS A 156 -22.94 -22.94 4.66
N LEU A 157 -22.28 -24.08 4.84
CA LEU A 157 -22.70 -25.32 4.19
C LEU A 157 -24.04 -25.79 4.76
N LYS A 158 -24.17 -25.70 6.09
CA LYS A 158 -25.38 -26.04 6.83
C LYS A 158 -26.56 -25.15 6.47
N ASP A 159 -26.36 -23.83 6.42
CA ASP A 159 -27.43 -22.86 6.19
C ASP A 159 -27.71 -22.59 4.70
N GLY A 160 -26.86 -23.10 3.80
CA GLY A 160 -26.96 -22.92 2.35
C GLY A 160 -27.31 -24.22 1.62
N PRO A 161 -26.36 -24.82 0.88
CA PRO A 161 -26.65 -25.93 -0.04
C PRO A 161 -27.17 -27.19 0.66
N TYR A 162 -26.96 -27.34 1.98
CA TYR A 162 -27.31 -28.56 2.71
C TYR A 162 -28.36 -28.36 3.81
N LEU A 163 -29.11 -27.25 3.75
CA LEU A 163 -30.13 -26.89 4.73
C LEU A 163 -31.08 -28.05 5.06
N GLU A 164 -31.62 -28.72 4.04
CA GLU A 164 -32.60 -29.80 4.22
C GLU A 164 -32.05 -31.04 4.94
N SER A 165 -30.73 -31.24 4.94
CA SER A 165 -30.10 -32.39 5.58
C SER A 165 -29.49 -32.04 6.94
N ALA A 166 -29.35 -30.76 7.26
CA ALA A 166 -28.69 -30.26 8.46
C ALA A 166 -29.43 -30.58 9.77
N ASP A 167 -30.72 -30.90 9.69
CA ASP A 167 -31.55 -31.19 10.86
C ASP A 167 -31.24 -32.56 11.50
N SER A 168 -30.59 -33.46 10.76
CA SER A 168 -30.22 -34.79 11.25
C SER A 168 -28.77 -34.85 11.74
N ASN A 169 -28.51 -35.58 12.84
CA ASN A 169 -27.15 -35.82 13.34
C ASN A 169 -26.25 -36.49 12.28
N GLU A 170 -26.83 -37.38 11.47
CA GLU A 170 -26.15 -38.03 10.35
C GLU A 170 -25.77 -37.01 9.27
N GLY A 171 -26.71 -36.13 8.88
CA GLY A 171 -26.46 -35.02 7.96
C GLY A 171 -25.34 -34.09 8.42
N GLN A 172 -25.35 -33.69 9.68
CA GLN A 172 -24.29 -32.87 10.25
C GLN A 172 -22.92 -33.56 10.21
N ALA A 173 -22.86 -34.86 10.52
CA ALA A 173 -21.64 -35.65 10.42
C ALA A 173 -21.13 -35.75 8.97
N MET A 174 -22.04 -35.89 8.01
CA MET A 174 -21.71 -35.89 6.58
C MET A 174 -21.15 -34.54 6.13
N ILE A 175 -21.80 -33.43 6.48
CA ILE A 175 -21.30 -32.07 6.18
C ILE A 175 -19.89 -31.87 6.75
N GLN A 176 -19.65 -32.29 8.00
CA GLN A 176 -18.32 -32.24 8.62
C GLN A 176 -17.28 -33.06 7.84
N SER A 177 -17.65 -34.24 7.33
CA SER A 177 -16.76 -35.10 6.52
C SER A 177 -16.41 -34.45 5.18
N VAL A 178 -17.42 -33.95 4.45
CA VAL A 178 -17.24 -33.24 3.17
C VAL A 178 -16.35 -32.02 3.36
N MET A 179 -16.67 -31.18 4.34
CA MET A 179 -15.89 -29.99 4.67
C MET A 179 -14.43 -30.33 4.97
N LYS A 180 -14.16 -31.35 5.79
CA LYS A 180 -12.78 -31.77 6.12
C LYS A 180 -12.01 -32.23 4.88
N ARG A 181 -12.66 -32.92 3.94
CA ARG A 181 -12.03 -33.36 2.68
C ARG A 181 -11.71 -32.15 1.80
N VAL A 182 -12.69 -31.27 1.58
CA VAL A 182 -12.50 -30.05 0.76
C VAL A 182 -11.39 -29.18 1.36
N LEU A 183 -11.40 -28.91 2.66
CA LEU A 183 -10.38 -28.05 3.30
C LEU A 183 -8.94 -28.57 3.17
N LYS A 184 -8.71 -29.86 2.86
CA LYS A 184 -7.35 -30.38 2.57
C LYS A 184 -6.80 -29.87 1.23
N GLU A 185 -7.67 -29.59 0.27
CA GLU A 185 -7.31 -29.04 -1.05
C GLU A 185 -7.02 -27.53 -1.00
N PHE A 186 -7.27 -26.87 0.14
CA PHE A 186 -7.16 -25.43 0.32
C PHE A 186 -6.15 -25.08 1.41
N GLN A 187 -4.94 -24.72 0.96
CA GLN A 187 -3.77 -24.49 1.82
C GLN A 187 -3.72 -23.07 2.43
N THR A 188 -4.13 -22.06 1.67
CA THR A 188 -3.98 -20.65 2.07
C THR A 188 -5.23 -20.10 2.73
N GLU A 189 -5.05 -19.14 3.63
CA GLU A 189 -6.16 -18.45 4.30
C GLU A 189 -7.10 -17.76 3.30
N GLU A 190 -6.53 -17.13 2.27
CA GLU A 190 -7.27 -16.37 1.26
C GLU A 190 -8.13 -17.28 0.37
N ASP A 191 -7.58 -18.43 -0.06
CA ASP A 191 -8.33 -19.40 -0.86
C ASP A 191 -9.53 -19.94 -0.07
N VAL A 192 -9.37 -20.18 1.24
CA VAL A 192 -10.48 -20.62 2.12
C VAL A 192 -11.53 -19.51 2.30
N LYS A 193 -11.11 -18.26 2.50
CA LYS A 193 -12.05 -17.11 2.54
C LYS A 193 -12.85 -17.01 1.24
N SER A 194 -12.20 -17.17 0.10
CA SER A 194 -12.87 -17.13 -1.20
C SER A 194 -13.80 -18.33 -1.44
N LEU A 195 -13.42 -19.53 -0.98
CA LEU A 195 -14.27 -20.71 -0.96
C LEU A 195 -15.55 -20.45 -0.15
N ILE A 196 -15.42 -19.92 1.07
CA ILE A 196 -16.54 -19.57 1.97
C ILE A 196 -17.47 -18.54 1.31
N ARG A 197 -16.96 -17.59 0.54
CA ARG A 197 -17.80 -16.61 -0.18
C ARG A 197 -18.60 -17.22 -1.33
N ASN A 198 -18.13 -18.32 -1.91
CA ASN A 198 -18.70 -18.92 -3.12
C ASN A 198 -19.30 -20.32 -2.88
N VAL A 199 -19.65 -20.64 -1.62
CA VAL A 199 -20.14 -21.98 -1.23
C VAL A 199 -21.32 -22.44 -2.10
N GLU A 200 -22.33 -21.59 -2.29
CA GLU A 200 -23.53 -21.91 -3.08
C GLU A 200 -23.24 -22.22 -4.55
N ARG A 201 -22.17 -21.65 -5.11
CA ARG A 201 -21.79 -21.84 -6.52
C ARG A 201 -20.88 -23.06 -6.71
N LEU A 202 -20.08 -23.39 -5.69
CA LEU A 202 -19.01 -24.38 -5.80
C LEU A 202 -19.43 -25.76 -5.30
N PHE A 203 -20.31 -25.82 -4.30
CA PHE A 203 -20.73 -27.09 -3.72
C PHE A 203 -21.96 -27.65 -4.44
N PRO A 204 -22.04 -28.98 -4.65
CA PRO A 204 -23.22 -29.58 -5.23
C PRO A 204 -24.42 -29.38 -4.30
N PRO A 205 -25.65 -29.24 -4.83
CA PRO A 205 -26.85 -28.94 -4.03
C PRO A 205 -27.35 -30.12 -3.20
N SER A 206 -26.73 -31.31 -3.33
CA SER A 206 -27.18 -32.52 -2.66
C SER A 206 -26.01 -33.21 -1.95
N LEU A 207 -26.21 -33.53 -0.68
CA LEU A 207 -25.22 -34.20 0.17
C LEU A 207 -24.86 -35.60 -0.33
N THR A 208 -25.79 -36.33 -0.94
CA THR A 208 -25.51 -37.65 -1.53
C THR A 208 -24.52 -37.55 -2.68
N LYS A 209 -24.58 -36.49 -3.49
CA LYS A 209 -23.55 -36.19 -4.51
C LYS A 209 -22.24 -35.73 -3.87
N ALA A 210 -22.30 -35.00 -2.76
CA ALA A 210 -21.14 -34.51 -2.04
C ALA A 210 -20.32 -35.60 -1.31
N GLN A 211 -20.90 -36.80 -1.14
CA GLN A 211 -20.22 -37.94 -0.51
C GLN A 211 -19.10 -38.50 -1.38
N ASP A 212 -19.20 -38.35 -2.70
CA ASP A 212 -18.21 -38.82 -3.67
C ASP A 212 -16.81 -38.29 -3.31
N PRO A 213 -15.78 -39.15 -3.15
CA PRO A 213 -14.40 -38.74 -2.95
C PRO A 213 -13.90 -37.68 -3.94
N THR A 214 -14.42 -37.67 -5.17
CA THR A 214 -14.05 -36.70 -6.22
C THR A 214 -14.59 -35.30 -5.97
N THR A 215 -15.55 -35.13 -5.04
CA THR A 215 -16.18 -33.83 -4.72
C THR A 215 -15.14 -32.78 -4.35
N ALA A 216 -14.11 -33.15 -3.56
CA ALA A 216 -13.09 -32.20 -3.14
C ALA A 216 -12.28 -31.67 -4.34
N THR A 217 -11.91 -32.55 -5.26
CA THR A 217 -11.21 -32.22 -6.50
C THR A 217 -12.10 -31.38 -7.43
N SER A 218 -13.37 -31.76 -7.61
CA SER A 218 -14.33 -30.98 -8.41
C SER A 218 -14.54 -29.57 -7.87
N VAL A 219 -14.71 -29.42 -6.55
CA VAL A 219 -14.81 -28.11 -5.89
C VAL A 219 -13.54 -27.29 -6.12
N ARG A 220 -12.36 -27.93 -6.04
CA ARG A 220 -11.08 -27.25 -6.31
C ARG A 220 -10.97 -26.80 -7.77
N THR A 221 -11.33 -27.64 -8.73
CA THR A 221 -11.32 -27.30 -10.16
C THR A 221 -12.27 -26.15 -10.46
N ALA A 222 -13.52 -26.24 -10.02
CA ALA A 222 -14.52 -25.17 -10.18
C ALA A 222 -14.06 -23.86 -9.50
N PHE A 223 -13.41 -23.94 -8.34
CA PHE A 223 -12.82 -22.78 -7.68
C PHE A 223 -11.70 -22.13 -8.51
N THR A 224 -10.82 -22.92 -9.10
CA THR A 224 -9.73 -22.40 -9.96
C THR A 224 -10.27 -21.75 -11.22
N GLU A 225 -11.29 -22.32 -11.85
CA GLU A 225 -11.97 -21.73 -13.02
C GLU A 225 -12.66 -20.41 -12.64
N LEU A 226 -13.39 -20.39 -11.53
CA LEU A 226 -14.03 -19.18 -11.02
C LEU A 226 -13.01 -18.06 -10.73
N LYS A 227 -11.86 -18.40 -10.13
CA LYS A 227 -10.77 -17.44 -9.87
C LYS A 227 -10.22 -16.87 -11.17
N ARG A 228 -9.97 -17.73 -12.16
CA ARG A 228 -9.50 -17.34 -13.50
C ARG A 228 -10.50 -16.44 -14.22
N ASP A 229 -11.79 -16.76 -14.16
CA ASP A 229 -12.84 -15.98 -14.82
C ASP A 229 -13.03 -14.60 -14.16
N ASN A 230 -12.94 -14.52 -12.83
CA ASN A 230 -12.95 -13.25 -12.10
C ASN A 230 -11.74 -12.39 -12.44
N GLU A 231 -10.55 -13.00 -12.54
CA GLU A 231 -9.33 -12.30 -12.96
C GLU A 231 -9.42 -11.81 -14.41
N LYS A 232 -9.97 -12.63 -15.32
CA LYS A 232 -10.24 -12.24 -16.70
C LYS A 232 -11.16 -11.02 -16.76
N LYS A 233 -12.26 -11.00 -16.01
CA LYS A 233 -13.18 -9.84 -15.95
C LYS A 233 -12.50 -8.58 -15.41
N LYS A 234 -11.69 -8.73 -14.35
CA LYS A 234 -10.93 -7.61 -13.78
C LYS A 234 -9.96 -7.02 -14.81
N LEU A 235 -9.18 -7.87 -15.48
CA LEU A 235 -8.23 -7.44 -16.50
C LEU A 235 -8.93 -6.86 -17.74
N ALA A 236 -10.11 -7.35 -18.10
CA ALA A 236 -10.88 -6.79 -19.21
C ALA A 236 -11.31 -5.35 -18.91
N ALA A 237 -11.82 -5.09 -17.71
CA ALA A 237 -12.17 -3.74 -17.27
C ALA A 237 -10.94 -2.82 -17.17
N GLU A 238 -9.80 -3.35 -16.68
CA GLU A 238 -8.55 -2.61 -16.61
C GLU A 238 -8.00 -2.26 -18.01
N LEU A 239 -8.06 -3.21 -18.94
CA LEU A 239 -7.69 -3.01 -20.34
C LEU A 239 -8.60 -1.98 -21.01
N GLU A 240 -9.92 -2.07 -20.79
CA GLU A 240 -10.89 -1.10 -21.29
C GLU A 240 -10.55 0.32 -20.83
N LEU A 241 -10.32 0.49 -19.52
CA LEU A 241 -9.92 1.77 -18.94
C LEU A 241 -8.58 2.25 -19.54
N LYS A 242 -7.63 1.34 -19.76
CA LYS A 242 -6.34 1.68 -20.36
C LYS A 242 -6.49 2.17 -21.81
N ILE A 243 -7.31 1.52 -22.62
CA ILE A 243 -7.60 1.91 -24.00
C ILE A 243 -8.27 3.29 -24.03
N ARG A 244 -9.29 3.51 -23.18
CA ARG A 244 -9.96 4.82 -23.03
C ARG A 244 -8.97 5.92 -22.67
N ASN A 245 -7.98 5.63 -21.83
CA ASN A 245 -6.94 6.59 -21.45
C ASN A 245 -5.93 6.86 -22.57
N ILE A 246 -5.55 5.85 -23.35
CA ILE A 246 -4.60 6.01 -24.46
C ILE A 246 -5.21 6.86 -25.59
N TYR A 247 -6.48 6.61 -25.90
CA TYR A 247 -7.19 7.28 -27.00
C TYR A 247 -8.19 8.32 -26.51
N PHE A 248 -7.93 8.93 -25.36
CA PHE A 248 -8.82 9.91 -24.74
C PHE A 248 -9.25 10.99 -25.75
N ASP A 249 -10.57 11.20 -25.87
CA ASP A 249 -11.20 12.15 -26.81
C ASP A 249 -10.98 11.87 -28.31
N ARG A 250 -10.44 10.69 -28.66
CA ARG A 250 -10.15 10.27 -30.05
C ARG A 250 -10.95 9.05 -30.50
N ILE A 251 -11.74 8.45 -29.62
CA ILE A 251 -12.59 7.29 -29.93
C ILE A 251 -13.96 7.40 -29.29
N ASP A 252 -14.94 6.80 -29.95
CA ASP A 252 -16.27 6.63 -29.37
C ASP A 252 -16.24 5.56 -28.25
N PRO A 253 -16.81 5.85 -27.07
CA PRO A 253 -16.90 4.91 -25.95
C PRO A 253 -17.45 3.51 -26.28
N SER A 254 -18.35 3.39 -27.25
CA SER A 254 -18.96 2.12 -27.66
C SER A 254 -18.02 1.23 -28.48
N SER A 255 -16.97 1.81 -29.06
CA SER A 255 -15.98 1.06 -29.86
C SER A 255 -14.98 0.27 -29.01
N VAL A 256 -14.87 0.59 -27.71
CA VAL A 256 -13.86 0.01 -26.82
C VAL A 256 -14.15 -1.45 -26.48
N GLU A 257 -15.41 -1.80 -26.20
CA GLU A 257 -15.79 -3.17 -25.82
C GLU A 257 -15.54 -4.19 -26.95
N PRO A 258 -15.88 -3.91 -28.23
CA PRO A 258 -15.45 -4.73 -29.36
C PRO A 258 -13.92 -4.86 -29.48
N MET A 259 -13.15 -3.79 -29.23
CA MET A 259 -11.68 -3.84 -29.27
C MET A 259 -11.12 -4.76 -28.18
N VAL A 260 -11.60 -4.63 -26.94
CA VAL A 260 -11.22 -5.53 -25.84
C VAL A 260 -11.54 -6.97 -26.20
N SER A 261 -12.72 -7.22 -26.76
CA SER A 261 -13.13 -8.56 -27.21
C SER A 261 -12.20 -9.14 -28.28
N SER A 262 -11.83 -8.33 -29.29
CA SER A 262 -10.85 -8.72 -30.32
C SER A 262 -9.47 -9.06 -29.73
N ILE A 263 -8.99 -8.30 -28.75
CA ILE A 263 -7.73 -8.57 -28.07
C ILE A 263 -7.77 -9.92 -27.34
N TYR A 264 -8.86 -10.22 -26.63
CA TYR A 264 -9.01 -11.49 -25.92
C TYR A 264 -9.19 -12.72 -26.82
N LEU A 265 -9.61 -12.53 -28.08
CA LEU A 265 -9.63 -13.62 -29.07
C LEU A 265 -8.21 -14.08 -29.43
N GLU A 266 -7.29 -13.12 -29.53
CA GLU A 266 -5.90 -13.34 -29.98
C GLU A 266 -4.93 -13.62 -28.80
N ILE A 267 -5.15 -12.96 -27.65
CA ILE A 267 -4.30 -13.04 -26.46
C ILE A 267 -5.08 -13.72 -25.34
N LYS A 268 -4.99 -15.04 -25.27
CA LYS A 268 -5.77 -15.87 -24.33
C LYS A 268 -5.16 -15.95 -22.93
N ALA A 269 -3.83 -15.87 -22.83
CA ALA A 269 -3.13 -16.00 -21.56
C ALA A 269 -3.30 -14.72 -20.71
N LEU A 270 -3.76 -14.87 -19.46
CA LEU A 270 -3.99 -13.73 -18.57
C LEU A 270 -2.69 -12.98 -18.23
N ASN A 271 -1.54 -13.67 -18.18
CA ASN A 271 -0.24 -13.05 -17.97
C ASN A 271 0.16 -12.15 -19.14
N ASP A 272 -0.15 -12.53 -20.38
CA ASP A 272 0.10 -11.70 -21.55
C ASP A 272 -0.82 -10.48 -21.57
N ILE A 273 -2.08 -10.61 -21.15
CA ILE A 273 -2.96 -9.45 -20.97
C ILE A 273 -2.41 -8.48 -19.92
N LYS A 274 -1.93 -8.98 -18.77
CA LYS A 274 -1.27 -8.13 -17.75
C LYS A 274 -0.05 -7.42 -18.34
N PHE A 275 0.78 -8.14 -19.10
CA PHE A 275 1.95 -7.58 -19.76
C PHE A 275 1.56 -6.51 -20.78
N LEU A 276 0.55 -6.77 -21.61
CA LEU A 276 -0.01 -5.83 -22.57
C LEU A 276 -0.46 -4.54 -21.88
N ILE A 277 -1.24 -4.64 -20.79
CA ILE A 277 -1.72 -3.47 -20.02
C ILE A 277 -0.53 -2.66 -19.45
N ARG A 278 0.47 -3.36 -18.91
CA ARG A 278 1.68 -2.75 -18.32
C ARG A 278 2.49 -1.96 -19.35
N HIS A 279 2.62 -2.50 -20.56
CA HIS A 279 3.40 -1.91 -21.66
C HIS A 279 2.53 -1.25 -22.74
N ALA A 280 1.26 -0.95 -22.41
CA ALA A 280 0.27 -0.53 -23.40
C ALA A 280 0.70 0.72 -24.18
N THR A 281 1.40 1.67 -23.55
CA THR A 281 1.88 2.90 -24.21
C THR A 281 2.91 2.64 -25.32
N ALA A 282 3.65 1.53 -25.26
CA ALA A 282 4.61 1.14 -26.28
C ALA A 282 3.99 0.22 -27.34
N LEU A 283 3.02 -0.61 -26.94
CA LEU A 283 2.44 -1.65 -27.79
C LEU A 283 1.27 -1.13 -28.63
N PHE A 284 0.41 -0.28 -28.05
CA PHE A 284 -0.77 0.23 -28.74
C PHE A 284 -0.40 1.21 -29.85
N PRO A 285 -1.06 1.13 -31.01
CA PRO A 285 -0.84 2.06 -32.11
C PRO A 285 -1.27 3.49 -31.74
N PRO A 286 -0.77 4.52 -32.44
CA PRO A 286 -1.08 5.92 -32.14
C PRO A 286 -2.55 6.28 -32.39
N THR A 287 -3.23 5.55 -33.28
CA THR A 287 -4.64 5.73 -33.62
C THR A 287 -5.41 4.44 -33.39
N ALA A 288 -6.67 4.56 -33.00
CA ALA A 288 -7.45 3.43 -32.49
C ALA A 288 -8.03 2.53 -33.57
N ASP A 289 -8.22 3.05 -34.78
CA ASP A 289 -8.60 2.31 -35.99
C ASP A 289 -7.59 1.22 -36.36
N LEU A 290 -6.34 1.37 -35.93
CA LEU A 290 -5.27 0.41 -36.14
C LEU A 290 -5.16 -0.65 -35.02
N VAL A 291 -6.03 -0.60 -34.00
CA VAL A 291 -6.00 -1.56 -32.89
C VAL A 291 -6.50 -2.92 -33.39
N ASN A 292 -5.57 -3.85 -33.55
CA ASN A 292 -5.83 -5.23 -33.96
C ASN A 292 -5.16 -6.19 -32.97
N GLY A 293 -5.93 -7.16 -32.44
CA GLY A 293 -5.43 -8.16 -31.49
C GLY A 293 -4.24 -8.96 -32.02
N SER A 294 -4.22 -9.30 -33.32
CA SER A 294 -3.15 -10.11 -33.92
C SER A 294 -1.82 -9.36 -34.02
N ASP A 295 -1.86 -8.07 -34.37
CA ASP A 295 -0.68 -7.21 -34.44
C ASP A 295 -0.17 -6.85 -33.04
N LEU A 296 -1.07 -6.61 -32.08
CA LEU A 296 -0.72 -6.45 -30.68
C LEU A 296 -0.04 -7.70 -30.12
N ARG A 297 -0.53 -8.90 -30.47
CA ARG A 297 0.11 -10.16 -30.08
C ARG A 297 1.53 -10.27 -30.63
N LYS A 298 1.74 -9.94 -31.92
CA LYS A 298 3.10 -9.94 -32.52
C LYS A 298 4.04 -8.97 -31.81
N LYS A 299 3.60 -7.73 -31.59
CA LYS A 299 4.39 -6.71 -30.88
C LYS A 299 4.70 -7.12 -29.44
N LEU A 300 3.73 -7.73 -28.77
CA LEU A 300 3.88 -8.24 -27.40
C LEU A 300 4.97 -9.32 -27.33
N VAL A 301 4.93 -10.31 -28.23
CA VAL A 301 5.94 -11.38 -28.28
C VAL A 301 7.31 -10.80 -28.60
N GLY A 302 7.42 -9.91 -29.59
CA GLY A 302 8.69 -9.26 -29.93
C GLY A 302 9.28 -8.48 -28.74
N LEU A 303 8.45 -7.72 -28.03
CA LEU A 303 8.90 -6.98 -26.84
C LEU A 303 9.34 -7.93 -25.70
N GLN A 304 8.65 -9.04 -25.50
CA GLN A 304 9.05 -10.05 -24.51
C GLN A 304 10.42 -10.67 -24.86
N GLU A 305 10.67 -10.97 -26.14
CA GLU A 305 11.96 -11.48 -26.62
C GLU A 305 13.08 -10.45 -26.49
N ASP A 306 12.82 -9.19 -26.84
CA ASP A 306 13.77 -8.08 -26.67
C ASP A 306 14.17 -7.91 -25.21
N MET A 307 13.19 -7.85 -24.32
CA MET A 307 13.44 -7.77 -22.88
C MET A 307 14.17 -9.00 -22.34
N ALA A 308 13.94 -10.19 -22.91
CA ALA A 308 14.67 -11.40 -22.52
C ALA A 308 16.14 -11.33 -22.97
N ARG A 309 16.40 -10.84 -24.19
CA ARG A 309 17.76 -10.61 -24.70
C ARG A 309 18.52 -9.57 -23.87
N GLU A 310 17.89 -8.45 -23.54
CA GLU A 310 18.49 -7.41 -22.69
C GLU A 310 18.83 -7.94 -21.30
N ARG A 311 17.94 -8.75 -20.71
CA ARG A 311 18.21 -9.41 -19.42
C ARG A 311 19.39 -10.36 -19.50
N ALA A 312 19.47 -11.18 -20.55
CA ALA A 312 20.60 -12.09 -20.75
C ALA A 312 21.93 -11.33 -20.87
N ALA A 313 21.95 -10.26 -21.66
CA ALA A 313 23.14 -9.41 -21.81
C ALA A 313 23.53 -8.69 -20.51
N ALA A 314 22.56 -8.26 -19.69
CA ALA A 314 22.84 -7.67 -18.39
C ALA A 314 23.44 -8.69 -17.42
N ILE A 315 22.91 -9.91 -17.37
CA ILE A 315 23.44 -11.00 -16.54
C ILE A 315 24.86 -11.36 -16.98
N GLU A 316 25.14 -11.38 -18.28
CA GLU A 316 26.49 -11.61 -18.81
C GLU A 316 27.48 -10.53 -18.39
N LYS A 317 27.08 -9.25 -18.43
CA LYS A 317 27.92 -8.14 -17.92
C LYS A 317 28.19 -8.25 -16.42
N VAL A 318 27.20 -8.68 -15.63
CA VAL A 318 27.39 -8.96 -14.20
C VAL A 318 28.38 -10.12 -14.02
N LEU A 319 28.23 -11.19 -14.79
CA LEU A 319 29.16 -12.32 -14.74
C LEU A 319 30.59 -11.88 -15.04
N GLN A 320 30.79 -11.06 -16.07
CA GLN A 320 32.10 -10.53 -16.43
C GLN A 320 32.68 -9.65 -15.32
N ALA A 321 31.87 -8.75 -14.74
CA ALA A 321 32.30 -7.88 -13.65
C ALA A 321 32.67 -8.66 -12.38
N VAL A 322 31.83 -9.61 -11.96
CA VAL A 322 32.08 -10.43 -10.75
C VAL A 322 33.29 -11.35 -10.96
N THR A 323 33.46 -11.91 -12.16
CA THR A 323 34.66 -12.72 -12.50
C THR A 323 35.93 -11.87 -12.44
N THR A 324 35.86 -10.59 -12.83
CA THR A 324 37.00 -9.67 -12.75
C THR A 324 37.33 -9.31 -11.30
N ILE A 325 36.31 -9.05 -10.47
CA ILE A 325 36.48 -8.70 -9.04
C ILE A 325 37.03 -9.89 -8.24
N TYR A 326 36.58 -11.10 -8.56
CA TYR A 326 37.00 -12.34 -7.91
C TYR A 326 37.83 -13.21 -8.85
N SER A 327 38.91 -12.65 -9.41
CA SER A 327 39.80 -13.35 -10.35
C SER A 327 40.39 -14.65 -9.80
N ASP A 328 40.54 -14.72 -8.48
CA ASP A 328 41.22 -15.82 -7.78
C ASP A 328 40.24 -16.90 -7.30
N ALA A 329 38.93 -16.71 -7.53
CA ALA A 329 37.88 -17.66 -7.17
C ALA A 329 37.63 -18.69 -8.30
N GLU A 330 37.18 -19.89 -7.93
CA GLU A 330 36.78 -20.90 -8.91
C GLU A 330 35.64 -20.37 -9.82
N PRO A 331 35.79 -20.47 -11.16
CA PRO A 331 34.80 -19.94 -12.10
C PRO A 331 33.38 -20.45 -11.89
N ASP A 332 33.22 -21.70 -11.44
CA ASP A 332 31.92 -22.31 -11.22
C ASP A 332 31.21 -21.75 -9.97
N LYS A 333 31.95 -21.33 -8.94
CA LYS A 333 31.39 -20.64 -7.77
C LYS A 333 30.90 -19.24 -8.16
N VAL A 334 31.62 -18.54 -9.02
CA VAL A 334 31.22 -17.23 -9.55
C VAL A 334 29.96 -17.35 -10.42
N LYS A 335 29.90 -18.34 -11.31
CA LYS A 335 28.69 -18.64 -12.10
C LYS A 335 27.50 -18.99 -11.21
N ALA A 336 27.69 -19.80 -10.17
CA ALA A 336 26.64 -20.16 -9.22
C ALA A 336 26.11 -18.94 -8.46
N LEU A 337 26.98 -18.01 -8.06
CA LEU A 337 26.59 -16.76 -7.41
C LEU A 337 25.77 -15.86 -8.35
N VAL A 338 26.22 -15.69 -9.59
CA VAL A 338 25.49 -14.87 -10.58
C VAL A 338 24.14 -15.52 -10.94
N ALA A 339 24.06 -16.84 -10.97
CA ALA A 339 22.80 -17.57 -11.15
C ALA A 339 21.79 -17.32 -10.01
N GLN A 340 22.25 -17.04 -8.78
CA GLN A 340 21.36 -16.65 -7.67
C GLN A 340 20.82 -15.21 -7.83
N VAL A 341 21.57 -14.34 -8.51
CA VAL A 341 21.20 -12.93 -8.75
C VAL A 341 20.38 -12.78 -10.03
N ALA A 342 20.56 -13.65 -11.03
CA ALA A 342 19.81 -13.63 -12.30
C ALA A 342 18.27 -13.52 -12.15
N PRO A 343 17.62 -14.19 -11.18
CA PRO A 343 16.19 -14.00 -10.90
C PRO A 343 15.82 -12.57 -10.50
N LEU A 344 16.71 -11.79 -9.89
CA LEU A 344 16.46 -10.40 -9.49
C LEU A 344 16.37 -9.44 -10.69
N PHE A 345 16.94 -9.83 -11.84
CA PHE A 345 16.75 -9.11 -13.11
C PHE A 345 15.37 -9.38 -13.73
N LYS A 346 14.58 -10.33 -13.19
CA LYS A 346 13.17 -10.48 -13.54
C LYS A 346 12.36 -9.46 -12.75
N VAL A 347 11.88 -8.42 -13.43
CA VAL A 347 10.88 -7.50 -12.87
C VAL A 347 9.51 -8.19 -12.82
N ILE A 348 9.37 -9.14 -11.88
CA ILE A 348 8.14 -9.90 -11.56
C ILE A 348 7.70 -10.84 -12.70
N SER A 349 7.28 -12.04 -12.30
CA SER A 349 6.99 -13.24 -13.08
C SER A 349 6.21 -12.99 -14.39
N ILE A 350 6.87 -13.23 -15.53
CA ILE A 350 6.21 -13.52 -16.81
C ILE A 350 6.66 -14.94 -17.15
N GLU A 351 5.81 -15.93 -16.91
CA GLU A 351 5.95 -17.21 -17.60
C GLU A 351 5.54 -16.97 -19.05
N LEU A 352 6.49 -17.13 -19.97
CA LEU A 352 6.22 -17.17 -21.40
C LEU A 352 5.31 -18.37 -21.66
N SER A 353 4.13 -18.16 -22.26
CA SER A 353 3.31 -19.28 -22.71
C SER A 353 3.96 -19.95 -23.94
N PRO A 354 4.08 -21.28 -23.99
CA PRO A 354 4.48 -21.97 -25.20
C PRO A 354 3.52 -21.67 -26.36
N ILE A 355 4.06 -21.72 -27.58
CA ILE A 355 3.28 -21.59 -28.82
C ILE A 355 2.40 -22.86 -28.96
N GLU A 356 1.13 -22.79 -28.57
CA GLU A 356 0.16 -23.83 -28.93
C GLU A 356 -0.32 -23.60 -30.37
N THR A 357 0.28 -24.31 -31.32
CA THR A 357 -0.31 -24.56 -32.64
C THR A 357 -1.31 -25.71 -32.54
N GLY A 358 -2.61 -25.42 -32.62
CA GLY A 358 -3.60 -26.41 -33.07
C GLY A 358 -4.84 -26.62 -32.19
N LEU A 359 -6.00 -26.49 -32.85
CA LEU A 359 -7.32 -27.07 -32.60
C LEU A 359 -7.91 -26.97 -31.18
N PHE A 360 -8.96 -26.15 -31.03
CA PHE A 360 -10.29 -26.63 -30.61
C PHE A 360 -11.36 -25.67 -31.13
N ALA A 361 -12.22 -26.19 -32.00
CA ALA A 361 -13.47 -25.59 -32.41
C ALA A 361 -14.51 -25.79 -31.29
N ASN A 362 -15.29 -24.75 -30.96
CA ASN A 362 -16.74 -24.87 -30.90
C ASN A 362 -17.43 -23.53 -30.65
N ASP A 363 -18.45 -23.33 -31.48
CA ASP A 363 -19.43 -22.26 -31.50
C ASP A 363 -20.25 -22.21 -30.21
N LYS A 364 -20.32 -21.02 -29.61
CA LYS A 364 -21.52 -20.50 -28.94
C LYS A 364 -21.33 -19.00 -28.77
N TRP A 365 -22.44 -18.26 -28.79
CA TRP A 365 -22.54 -16.78 -28.68
C TRP A 365 -22.54 -16.01 -30.00
N ARG A 366 -23.29 -16.52 -30.97
CA ARG A 366 -24.21 -15.69 -31.78
C ARG A 366 -25.52 -15.64 -30.99
N ILE A 367 -26.20 -14.49 -30.94
CA ILE A 367 -27.43 -14.17 -30.16
C ILE A 367 -27.11 -13.47 -28.83
N ILE A 368 -27.04 -12.13 -28.88
CA ILE A 368 -28.02 -11.18 -28.32
C ILE A 368 -27.70 -9.84 -29.01
N MET A 369 -28.34 -9.61 -30.15
CA MET A 369 -28.38 -8.33 -30.86
C MET A 369 -29.75 -8.30 -31.54
N SER A 370 -30.65 -7.45 -31.07
CA SER A 370 -31.85 -7.02 -31.78
C SER A 370 -31.94 -5.50 -31.62
N GLU A 371 -31.85 -4.81 -32.76
CA GLU A 371 -32.62 -3.62 -33.22
C GLU A 371 -33.18 -2.67 -32.15
N GLU A 372 -33.07 -1.35 -32.23
CA GLU A 372 -33.40 -0.41 -33.31
C GLU A 372 -33.03 0.97 -32.71
N SER A 373 -32.44 1.98 -33.35
CA SER A 373 -32.98 2.78 -34.45
C SER A 373 -32.13 4.07 -34.54
N ARG A 374 -31.79 4.50 -35.76
CA ARG A 374 -31.27 5.86 -36.08
C ARG A 374 -32.45 6.79 -36.39
N PRO A 375 -32.25 8.12 -36.33
CA PRO A 375 -32.30 8.92 -37.57
C PRO A 375 -31.19 10.00 -37.66
N PRO A 376 -31.05 10.72 -38.82
CA PRO A 376 -29.74 11.00 -39.40
C PRO A 376 -29.35 12.49 -39.64
N LEU A 377 -28.11 12.66 -40.12
CA LEU A 377 -27.59 13.66 -41.07
C LEU A 377 -27.54 15.16 -40.68
N SER A 378 -26.35 15.75 -40.72
CA SER A 378 -26.04 16.74 -41.77
C SER A 378 -24.54 17.04 -41.88
N SER A 379 -24.12 17.13 -43.13
CA SER A 379 -22.82 17.53 -43.65
C SER A 379 -22.62 19.05 -43.57
N GLY A 380 -21.40 19.49 -43.28
CA GLY A 380 -20.96 20.87 -43.45
C GLY A 380 -19.46 20.93 -43.67
N THR A 381 -19.06 20.98 -44.93
CA THR A 381 -17.76 21.44 -45.40
C THR A 381 -17.64 22.94 -45.16
N ASP A 382 -16.54 23.44 -44.59
CA ASP A 382 -15.90 24.62 -45.18
C ASP A 382 -14.43 24.84 -44.79
N THR A 383 -13.68 25.02 -45.88
CA THR A 383 -12.47 25.81 -46.19
C THR A 383 -11.67 26.53 -45.08
N GLY A 384 -10.34 26.52 -45.27
CA GLY A 384 -9.35 27.00 -44.33
C GLY A 384 -9.05 28.51 -44.36
N SER A 385 -8.28 28.93 -43.36
CA SER A 385 -7.50 30.16 -43.37
C SER A 385 -6.20 29.94 -42.59
N THR A 386 -5.11 30.45 -43.16
CA THR A 386 -3.72 30.36 -42.70
C THR A 386 -3.36 31.50 -41.74
N ALA A 387 -2.34 31.22 -40.90
CA ALA A 387 -1.42 32.13 -40.22
C ALA A 387 -1.84 32.79 -38.89
N SER A 388 -1.33 32.25 -37.78
CA SER A 388 -0.25 32.89 -37.00
C SER A 388 0.25 31.89 -35.95
N ASN A 389 1.58 31.81 -35.79
CA ASN A 389 2.25 30.89 -34.88
C ASN A 389 2.42 31.62 -33.53
N PRO A 390 1.68 31.31 -32.45
CA PRO A 390 2.07 31.77 -31.13
C PRO A 390 3.16 30.83 -30.62
N GLU A 391 4.32 31.39 -30.26
CA GLU A 391 5.33 30.68 -29.48
C GLU A 391 4.62 29.91 -28.35
N SER A 392 4.75 28.58 -28.37
CA SER A 392 4.03 27.69 -27.49
C SER A 392 4.34 28.03 -26.02
N GLU A 393 3.39 28.66 -25.31
CA GLU A 393 3.43 28.76 -23.86
C GLU A 393 3.55 27.33 -23.30
N GLN A 394 4.75 26.93 -22.92
CA GLN A 394 5.00 25.60 -22.39
C GLN A 394 4.22 25.43 -21.09
N GLU A 395 3.13 24.66 -21.13
CA GLU A 395 2.26 24.42 -19.98
C GLU A 395 2.93 23.39 -19.06
N TYR A 396 3.35 23.82 -17.86
CA TYR A 396 3.96 22.94 -16.88
C TYR A 396 2.88 22.21 -16.10
N ILE A 397 2.96 20.88 -16.05
CA ILE A 397 2.00 20.04 -15.36
C ILE A 397 2.62 19.56 -14.05
N LEU A 398 1.96 19.88 -12.93
CA LEU A 398 2.35 19.40 -11.59
C LEU A 398 1.32 18.42 -11.09
N LYS A 399 1.76 17.26 -10.61
CA LYS A 399 0.90 16.27 -9.97
C LYS A 399 0.89 16.50 -8.45
N VAL A 400 -0.30 16.73 -7.88
CA VAL A 400 -0.56 16.88 -6.45
C VAL A 400 -1.56 15.82 -6.01
N VAL A 401 -1.32 15.15 -4.90
CA VAL A 401 -2.20 14.09 -4.37
C VAL A 401 -2.79 14.50 -3.03
N LEU A 402 -4.06 14.19 -2.79
CA LEU A 402 -4.70 14.33 -1.48
C LEU A 402 -4.84 12.95 -0.84
N ILE A 403 -4.38 12.82 0.40
CA ILE A 403 -4.48 11.60 1.20
C ILE A 403 -5.04 11.92 2.59
N GLY A 404 -5.55 10.91 3.29
CA GLY A 404 -6.25 11.06 4.57
C GLY A 404 -7.53 10.24 4.60
N ASP A 405 -8.09 10.04 5.79
CA ASP A 405 -9.24 9.17 6.04
C ASP A 405 -10.49 9.54 5.21
N SER A 406 -11.41 8.58 5.06
CA SER A 406 -12.70 8.85 4.44
C SER A 406 -13.51 9.84 5.29
N GLY A 407 -14.17 10.82 4.66
CA GLY A 407 -15.01 11.80 5.37
C GLY A 407 -14.29 13.03 5.93
N VAL A 408 -12.96 13.10 5.86
CA VAL A 408 -12.20 14.30 6.31
C VAL A 408 -12.39 15.53 5.42
N GLY A 409 -12.97 15.35 4.21
CA GLY A 409 -13.34 16.45 3.31
C GLY A 409 -12.39 16.73 2.14
N LYS A 410 -11.53 15.78 1.77
CA LYS A 410 -10.59 15.87 0.62
C LYS A 410 -11.29 16.30 -0.68
N SER A 411 -12.36 15.61 -1.07
CA SER A 411 -13.14 15.92 -2.27
C SER A 411 -13.73 17.33 -2.25
N ASN A 412 -14.23 17.76 -1.10
CA ASN A 412 -14.76 19.11 -0.92
C ASN A 412 -13.65 20.17 -0.99
N LEU A 413 -12.44 19.90 -0.48
CA LEU A 413 -11.28 20.77 -0.69
C LEU A 413 -10.92 20.89 -2.18
N VAL A 414 -10.93 19.78 -2.92
CA VAL A 414 -10.68 19.79 -4.38
C VAL A 414 -11.77 20.55 -5.14
N GLN A 415 -13.04 20.31 -4.85
CA GLN A 415 -14.16 21.03 -5.48
C GLN A 415 -14.12 22.51 -5.15
N ARG A 416 -13.78 22.88 -3.90
CA ARG A 416 -13.63 24.28 -3.49
C ARG A 416 -12.47 24.93 -4.21
N PHE A 417 -11.34 24.26 -4.29
CA PHE A 417 -10.18 24.79 -4.99
C PHE A 417 -10.42 24.93 -6.49
N THR A 418 -10.99 23.92 -7.15
CA THR A 418 -11.10 23.86 -8.62
C THR A 418 -12.32 24.59 -9.17
N LYS A 419 -13.47 24.45 -8.52
CA LYS A 419 -14.78 24.94 -9.01
C LYS A 419 -15.40 26.00 -8.10
N ASN A 420 -14.78 26.32 -6.96
CA ASN A 420 -15.36 27.14 -5.89
C ASN A 420 -16.74 26.65 -5.44
N LYS A 421 -16.92 25.32 -5.36
CA LYS A 421 -18.15 24.66 -4.92
C LYS A 421 -17.90 23.82 -3.67
N TYR A 422 -18.96 23.63 -2.89
CA TYR A 422 -18.99 22.71 -1.75
C TYR A 422 -20.25 21.85 -1.83
N ASN A 423 -20.10 20.57 -1.55
CA ASN A 423 -21.20 19.62 -1.53
C ASN A 423 -21.35 19.03 -0.12
N GLU A 424 -22.43 19.42 0.57
CA GLU A 424 -22.75 18.92 1.91
C GLU A 424 -23.14 17.43 1.89
N ALA A 425 -23.80 16.98 0.81
CA ALA A 425 -24.19 15.59 0.60
C ALA A 425 -23.10 14.79 -0.16
N SER A 426 -21.82 15.10 0.05
CA SER A 426 -20.73 14.39 -0.60
C SER A 426 -20.70 12.92 -0.15
N THR A 427 -20.93 11.99 -1.08
CA THR A 427 -20.77 10.55 -0.85
C THR A 427 -19.29 10.18 -0.78
N GLN A 428 -18.97 9.02 -0.20
CA GLN A 428 -17.60 8.51 -0.18
C GLN A 428 -17.06 8.34 -1.61
N THR A 429 -15.86 8.86 -1.86
CA THR A 429 -15.20 8.73 -3.16
C THR A 429 -14.83 7.26 -3.41
N ILE A 430 -15.25 6.71 -4.54
CA ILE A 430 -14.90 5.34 -4.93
C ILE A 430 -13.61 5.38 -5.76
N GLY A 431 -12.51 4.88 -5.20
CA GLY A 431 -11.20 4.88 -5.87
C GLY A 431 -10.53 6.26 -5.83
N PHE A 432 -10.49 6.95 -6.96
CA PHE A 432 -9.89 8.28 -7.08
C PHE A 432 -10.67 9.16 -8.06
N GLU A 433 -10.67 10.47 -7.80
CA GLU A 433 -11.20 11.49 -8.69
C GLU A 433 -10.08 12.42 -9.17
N PHE A 434 -10.19 12.84 -10.43
CA PHE A 434 -9.22 13.74 -11.04
C PHE A 434 -9.81 15.13 -11.23
N ALA A 435 -9.07 16.15 -10.81
CA ALA A 435 -9.37 17.54 -11.12
C ALA A 435 -8.11 18.26 -11.60
N ALA A 436 -8.28 19.29 -12.44
CA ALA A 436 -7.16 20.12 -12.86
C ALA A 436 -7.49 21.59 -12.65
N LYS A 437 -6.50 22.37 -12.21
CA LYS A 437 -6.59 23.83 -12.14
C LYS A 437 -5.29 24.47 -12.59
N THR A 438 -5.40 25.42 -13.49
CA THR A 438 -4.27 26.23 -13.95
C THR A 438 -4.12 27.46 -13.06
N ILE A 439 -2.93 27.66 -12.49
CA ILE A 439 -2.58 28.82 -11.67
C ILE A 439 -1.48 29.59 -12.39
N ARG A 440 -1.54 30.93 -12.36
CA ARG A 440 -0.46 31.78 -12.84
C ARG A 440 0.59 31.96 -11.74
N VAL A 441 1.85 31.63 -12.04
CA VAL A 441 3.01 31.84 -11.16
C VAL A 441 4.01 32.69 -11.93
N GLY A 442 4.10 33.99 -11.59
CA GLY A 442 4.81 34.98 -12.41
C GLY A 442 4.14 35.15 -13.78
N ASP A 443 4.92 34.98 -14.84
CA ASP A 443 4.43 35.06 -16.23
C ASP A 443 4.01 33.71 -16.83
N ARG A 444 4.13 32.62 -16.07
CA ARG A 444 3.81 31.27 -16.56
C ARG A 444 2.52 30.73 -15.97
N ARG A 445 1.88 29.86 -16.76
CA ARG A 445 0.71 29.07 -16.38
C ARG A 445 1.13 27.67 -15.98
N ILE A 446 0.79 27.28 -14.75
CA ILE A 446 1.08 25.96 -14.20
C ILE A 446 -0.23 25.23 -14.01
N LYS A 447 -0.37 24.08 -14.67
CA LYS A 447 -1.53 23.20 -14.55
C LYS A 447 -1.29 22.20 -13.43
N ALA A 448 -1.95 22.41 -12.30
CA ALA A 448 -1.96 21.44 -11.22
C ALA A 448 -2.99 20.34 -11.52
N GLN A 449 -2.53 19.11 -11.64
CA GLN A 449 -3.31 17.89 -11.67
C GLN A 449 -3.48 17.38 -10.25
N ILE A 450 -4.71 17.37 -9.77
CA ILE A 450 -5.07 17.07 -8.40
C ILE A 450 -5.76 15.72 -8.37
N TRP A 451 -5.17 14.80 -7.61
CA TRP A 451 -5.65 13.45 -7.42
C TRP A 451 -6.31 13.34 -6.06
N ASP A 452 -7.64 13.26 -6.05
CA ASP A 452 -8.45 13.02 -4.85
C ASP A 452 -8.60 11.52 -4.60
N THR A 453 -8.37 11.05 -3.38
CA THR A 453 -8.38 9.61 -3.05
C THR A 453 -9.55 9.24 -2.12
N ALA A 454 -10.00 7.98 -2.18
CA ALA A 454 -11.14 7.47 -1.40
C ALA A 454 -11.02 7.59 0.14
N GLY A 455 -9.78 7.64 0.67
CA GLY A 455 -9.54 7.59 2.12
C GLY A 455 -9.92 6.28 2.80
N GLN A 456 -10.18 5.23 2.02
CA GLN A 456 -10.23 3.84 2.44
C GLN A 456 -9.40 3.05 1.41
N GLU A 457 -8.14 2.76 1.71
CA GLU A 457 -7.21 2.07 0.83
C GLU A 457 -7.48 0.56 0.76
N ARG A 458 -8.75 0.16 0.57
CA ARG A 458 -9.15 -1.20 0.19
C ARG A 458 -8.54 -1.68 -1.14
N PHE A 459 -7.73 -0.84 -1.80
CA PHE A 459 -7.06 -1.07 -3.08
C PHE A 459 -5.53 -0.82 -3.00
N GLN A 460 -4.85 -1.35 -1.97
CA GLN A 460 -3.39 -1.27 -1.81
C GLN A 460 -2.57 -1.60 -3.09
N SER A 461 -3.12 -2.41 -4.00
CA SER A 461 -2.48 -2.74 -5.29
C SER A 461 -2.37 -1.56 -6.28
N LEU A 462 -3.14 -0.49 -6.10
CA LEU A 462 -3.14 0.70 -6.98
C LEU A 462 -2.38 1.89 -6.37
N THR A 463 -2.06 1.82 -5.08
CA THR A 463 -1.43 2.86 -4.26
C THR A 463 -0.14 3.42 -4.86
N ALA A 464 0.76 2.54 -5.34
CA ALA A 464 2.01 2.95 -5.97
C ALA A 464 1.83 3.83 -7.22
N ALA A 465 0.78 3.58 -8.02
CA ALA A 465 0.52 4.35 -9.24
C ALA A 465 0.02 5.77 -8.94
N TYR A 466 -0.70 5.96 -7.83
CA TYR A 466 -1.19 7.28 -7.41
C TYR A 466 -0.07 8.20 -6.95
N TYR A 467 0.88 7.67 -6.19
CA TYR A 467 1.95 8.47 -5.59
C TYR A 467 3.15 8.71 -6.54
N ARG A 468 3.34 7.84 -7.54
CA ARG A 468 4.42 8.01 -8.52
C ARG A 468 4.32 9.35 -9.25
N ASN A 469 5.46 10.04 -9.34
CA ASN A 469 5.64 11.35 -9.95
C ASN A 469 4.81 12.48 -9.30
N ALA A 470 4.25 12.26 -8.09
CA ALA A 470 3.67 13.35 -7.32
C ALA A 470 4.77 14.31 -6.87
N VAL A 471 4.57 15.60 -7.11
CA VAL A 471 5.51 16.66 -6.72
C VAL A 471 5.21 17.15 -5.29
N GLY A 472 3.98 17.00 -4.85
CA GLY A 472 3.61 17.20 -3.46
C GLY A 472 2.30 16.50 -3.09
N ALA A 473 2.04 16.42 -1.79
CA ALA A 473 0.81 15.87 -1.25
C ALA A 473 0.26 16.68 -0.08
N LEU A 474 -1.07 16.77 -0.06
CA LEU A 474 -1.83 17.27 1.08
C LEU A 474 -2.30 16.08 1.91
N VAL A 475 -1.83 16.00 3.15
CA VAL A 475 -2.27 14.99 4.13
C VAL A 475 -3.35 15.64 4.99
N VAL A 476 -4.59 15.20 4.80
CA VAL A 476 -5.78 15.89 5.33
C VAL A 476 -6.35 15.10 6.50
N TYR A 477 -6.58 15.79 7.61
CA TYR A 477 -7.36 15.27 8.74
C TYR A 477 -8.51 16.23 9.08
N ASP A 478 -9.48 15.79 9.86
CA ASP A 478 -10.59 16.61 10.36
C ASP A 478 -10.28 17.07 11.78
N ILE A 479 -10.30 18.38 12.03
CA ILE A 479 -10.01 18.92 13.38
C ILE A 479 -11.02 18.48 14.45
N THR A 480 -12.18 18.00 14.02
CA THR A 480 -13.26 17.51 14.89
C THR A 480 -13.24 15.99 15.08
N ASP A 481 -12.28 15.27 14.47
CA ASP A 481 -12.12 13.82 14.59
C ASP A 481 -10.67 13.45 14.91
N ARG A 482 -10.42 13.10 16.18
CA ARG A 482 -9.11 12.69 16.69
C ARG A 482 -8.51 11.50 15.94
N HIS A 483 -9.34 10.51 15.55
CA HIS A 483 -8.85 9.31 14.88
C HIS A 483 -8.26 9.63 13.52
N SER A 484 -8.88 10.56 12.78
CA SER A 484 -8.36 11.01 11.49
C SER A 484 -6.96 11.65 11.58
N PHE A 485 -6.63 12.25 12.73
CA PHE A 485 -5.30 12.82 13.00
C PHE A 485 -4.29 11.74 13.41
N GLU A 486 -4.69 10.77 14.23
CA GLU A 486 -3.84 9.65 14.65
C GLU A 486 -3.41 8.79 13.46
N HIS A 487 -4.28 8.62 12.45
CA HIS A 487 -3.97 7.89 11.22
C HIS A 487 -3.06 8.65 10.24
N VAL A 488 -2.76 9.94 10.47
CA VAL A 488 -1.84 10.71 9.61
C VAL A 488 -0.47 10.04 9.50
N THR A 489 0.02 9.40 10.56
CA THR A 489 1.28 8.64 10.55
C THR A 489 1.26 7.51 9.52
N HIS A 490 0.15 6.77 9.45
CA HIS A 490 -0.04 5.71 8.46
C HIS A 490 -0.02 6.26 7.02
N TRP A 491 -0.73 7.36 6.79
CA TRP A 491 -0.73 8.04 5.48
C TRP A 491 0.66 8.54 5.08
N LEU A 492 1.46 9.00 6.05
CA LEU A 492 2.84 9.42 5.82
C LEU A 492 3.76 8.25 5.45
N GLU A 493 3.62 7.10 6.09
CA GLU A 493 4.36 5.89 5.74
C GLU A 493 4.05 5.46 4.30
N GLN A 494 2.77 5.43 3.93
CA GLN A 494 2.35 5.04 2.58
C GLN A 494 2.92 5.94 1.49
N ILE A 495 2.90 7.26 1.68
CA ILE A 495 3.45 8.17 0.65
C ILE A 495 4.97 8.12 0.59
N ARG A 496 5.66 7.95 1.74
CA ARG A 496 7.12 7.84 1.79
C ARG A 496 7.62 6.55 1.14
N GLU A 497 6.84 5.47 1.18
CA GLU A 497 7.19 4.20 0.55
C GLU A 497 7.09 4.25 -1.00
N HIS A 498 6.21 5.08 -1.55
CA HIS A 498 5.80 4.99 -2.96
C HIS A 498 6.05 6.26 -3.79
N ALA A 499 6.18 7.43 -3.16
CA ALA A 499 6.52 8.68 -3.83
C ALA A 499 8.04 8.87 -3.91
N HIS A 500 8.47 9.92 -4.62
CA HIS A 500 9.89 10.32 -4.61
C HIS A 500 10.27 10.90 -3.24
N GLU A 501 11.51 10.69 -2.79
CA GLU A 501 12.05 11.21 -1.52
C GLU A 501 11.93 12.73 -1.32
N ASN A 502 11.71 13.49 -2.42
CA ASN A 502 11.63 14.95 -2.44
C ASN A 502 10.17 15.44 -2.54
N VAL A 503 9.18 14.59 -2.27
CA VAL A 503 7.76 14.97 -2.29
C VAL A 503 7.50 16.05 -1.23
N VAL A 504 6.91 17.17 -1.63
CA VAL A 504 6.54 18.24 -0.70
C VAL A 504 5.29 17.82 0.08
N LEU A 505 5.39 17.75 1.40
CA LEU A 505 4.30 17.30 2.27
C LEU A 505 3.70 18.46 3.06
N ILE A 506 2.37 18.59 3.02
CA ILE A 506 1.63 19.59 3.79
C ILE A 506 0.53 18.91 4.59
N LEU A 507 0.53 19.16 5.90
CA LEU A 507 -0.53 18.75 6.81
C LEU A 507 -1.66 19.76 6.76
N VAL A 508 -2.89 19.28 6.49
CA VAL A 508 -4.09 20.10 6.38
C VAL A 508 -5.11 19.68 7.43
N GLY A 509 -5.34 20.54 8.43
CA GLY A 509 -6.45 20.40 9.38
C GLY A 509 -7.72 20.99 8.79
N ASN A 510 -8.59 20.16 8.23
CA ASN A 510 -9.83 20.60 7.59
C ASN A 510 -10.97 20.77 8.60
N LYS A 511 -12.03 21.48 8.17
CA LYS A 511 -13.22 21.85 8.96
C LYS A 511 -12.93 22.86 10.08
N CYS A 512 -11.97 23.76 9.86
CA CYS A 512 -11.63 24.80 10.83
C CYS A 512 -12.76 25.81 11.08
N ASP A 513 -13.76 25.86 10.19
CA ASP A 513 -15.02 26.57 10.42
C ASP A 513 -15.73 26.08 11.69
N LEU A 514 -15.57 24.81 12.09
CA LEU A 514 -16.17 24.28 13.32
C LEU A 514 -15.38 24.61 14.59
N ALA A 515 -14.20 25.22 14.48
CA ALA A 515 -13.30 25.43 15.62
C ALA A 515 -13.89 26.36 16.71
N HIS A 516 -14.82 27.23 16.35
CA HIS A 516 -15.49 28.14 17.28
C HIS A 516 -16.67 27.50 18.02
N VAL A 517 -17.14 26.33 17.54
CA VAL A 517 -18.23 25.61 18.18
C VAL A 517 -17.70 24.93 19.45
N PRO A 518 -18.32 25.11 20.63
CA PRO A 518 -17.85 24.49 21.86
C PRO A 518 -17.81 22.96 21.75
N ASN A 519 -16.72 22.35 22.26
CA ASN A 519 -16.52 20.89 22.33
C ASN A 519 -16.48 20.13 20.99
N THR A 520 -16.33 20.79 19.85
CA THR A 520 -16.20 20.11 18.54
C THR A 520 -14.76 19.82 18.17
N ARG A 521 -13.82 20.73 18.47
CA ARG A 521 -12.40 20.53 18.17
C ARG A 521 -11.80 19.47 19.07
N GLN A 522 -11.26 18.41 18.47
CA GLN A 522 -10.58 17.31 19.16
C GLN A 522 -9.05 17.36 19.00
N VAL A 523 -8.54 18.12 18.03
CA VAL A 523 -7.10 18.30 17.76
C VAL A 523 -6.74 19.77 17.83
N SER A 524 -5.80 20.13 18.71
CA SER A 524 -5.36 21.52 18.84
C SER A 524 -4.44 21.95 17.71
N THR A 525 -4.52 23.22 17.30
CA THR A 525 -3.64 23.80 16.27
C THR A 525 -2.15 23.65 16.65
N LEU A 526 -1.83 23.79 17.95
CA LEU A 526 -0.46 23.66 18.45
C LEU A 526 0.06 22.22 18.36
N GLU A 527 -0.78 21.23 18.69
CA GLU A 527 -0.42 19.81 18.58
C GLU A 527 -0.16 19.42 17.12
N ALA A 528 -1.04 19.80 16.21
CA ALA A 528 -0.87 19.53 14.78
C ALA A 528 0.35 20.24 14.19
N ALA A 529 0.64 21.48 14.61
CA ALA A 529 1.83 22.21 14.19
C ALA A 529 3.13 21.51 14.65
N ARG A 530 3.19 21.04 15.92
CA ARG A 530 4.33 20.27 16.44
C ARG A 530 4.52 18.94 15.72
N PHE A 531 3.41 18.27 15.42
CA PHE A 531 3.44 17.04 14.63
C PHE A 531 4.03 17.30 13.23
N ALA A 532 3.56 18.33 12.54
CA ALA A 532 4.08 18.71 11.22
C ALA A 532 5.58 19.06 11.26
N GLU A 533 6.03 19.82 12.26
CA GLU A 533 7.44 20.15 12.45
C GLU A 533 8.31 18.90 12.65
N THR A 534 7.85 17.96 13.49
CA THR A 534 8.53 16.68 13.77
C THR A 534 8.67 15.81 12.51
N HIS A 535 7.69 15.88 11.60
CA HIS A 535 7.67 15.09 10.37
C HIS A 535 8.15 15.87 9.12
N HIS A 536 8.73 17.06 9.29
CA HIS A 536 9.21 17.94 8.22
C HIS A 536 8.13 18.31 7.18
N MET A 537 6.95 18.67 7.67
CA MET A 537 5.80 19.10 6.85
C MET A 537 5.46 20.56 7.11
N GLU A 538 4.93 21.26 6.11
CA GLU A 538 4.23 22.52 6.37
C GLU A 538 2.83 22.24 6.94
N PHE A 539 2.29 23.17 7.74
CA PHE A 539 0.97 23.02 8.37
C PHE A 539 0.02 24.16 8.02
N VAL A 540 -1.24 23.83 7.75
CA VAL A 540 -2.33 24.78 7.53
C VAL A 540 -3.65 24.22 8.03
N GLU A 541 -4.47 25.07 8.66
CA GLU A 541 -5.88 24.75 8.89
C GLU A 541 -6.74 25.36 7.80
N ALA A 542 -7.70 24.60 7.27
CA ALA A 542 -8.55 25.00 6.16
C ALA A 542 -10.02 24.65 6.41
N SER A 543 -10.91 25.32 5.67
CA SER A 543 -12.31 24.95 5.60
C SER A 543 -12.78 24.90 4.15
N ALA A 544 -13.19 23.71 3.72
CA ALA A 544 -13.88 23.57 2.45
C ALA A 544 -15.26 24.25 2.44
N LEU A 545 -15.90 24.44 3.60
CA LEU A 545 -17.22 25.03 3.73
C LEU A 545 -17.18 26.54 3.43
N ASP A 546 -16.33 27.30 4.11
CA ASP A 546 -16.26 28.76 3.97
C ASP A 546 -15.10 29.25 3.09
N SER A 547 -14.30 28.33 2.54
CA SER A 547 -13.11 28.53 1.71
C SER A 547 -11.84 29.01 2.41
N THR A 548 -11.84 29.12 3.75
CA THR A 548 -10.68 29.53 4.56
C THR A 548 -9.46 28.68 4.21
N ASN A 549 -8.37 29.34 3.83
CA ASN A 549 -7.06 28.77 3.51
C ASN A 549 -7.01 27.64 2.46
N VAL A 550 -8.10 27.36 1.74
CA VAL A 550 -8.13 26.29 0.74
C VAL A 550 -7.14 26.59 -0.38
N VAL A 551 -7.19 27.80 -0.96
CA VAL A 551 -6.25 28.20 -2.03
C VAL A 551 -4.81 28.21 -1.54
N GLU A 552 -4.60 28.63 -0.29
CA GLU A 552 -3.27 28.72 0.31
C GLU A 552 -2.64 27.33 0.49
N ALA A 553 -3.41 26.34 0.95
CA ALA A 553 -2.95 24.96 1.09
C ALA A 553 -2.37 24.40 -0.23
N PHE A 554 -3.06 24.61 -1.36
CA PHE A 554 -2.57 24.16 -2.67
C PHE A 554 -1.40 25.01 -3.19
N LYS A 555 -1.41 26.33 -2.94
CA LYS A 555 -0.33 27.23 -3.40
C LYS A 555 1.01 26.97 -2.73
N ARG A 556 1.02 26.52 -1.47
CA ARG A 556 2.25 26.14 -0.75
C ARG A 556 3.04 25.03 -1.46
N ILE A 557 2.38 24.15 -2.22
CA ILE A 557 3.05 23.17 -3.10
C ILE A 557 3.37 23.81 -4.46
N ILE A 558 2.36 24.40 -5.09
CA ILE A 558 2.41 24.72 -6.53
C ILE A 558 3.35 25.91 -6.82
N VAL A 559 3.39 26.91 -5.94
CA VAL A 559 4.16 28.15 -6.18
C VAL A 559 5.67 27.94 -6.03
N PRO A 560 6.20 27.32 -4.96
CA PRO A 560 7.64 27.10 -4.83
C PRO A 560 8.19 26.22 -5.96
N VAL A 561 7.51 25.11 -6.26
CA VAL A 561 7.86 24.22 -7.37
C VAL A 561 7.81 24.96 -8.70
N GLY A 562 6.77 25.77 -8.91
CA GLY A 562 6.63 26.60 -10.10
C GLY A 562 7.77 27.60 -10.32
N ARG A 563 8.27 28.20 -9.24
CA ARG A 563 9.42 29.11 -9.25
C ARG A 563 10.74 28.38 -9.57
N LEU A 564 10.89 27.12 -9.14
CA LEU A 564 12.07 26.30 -9.47
C LEU A 564 12.09 25.87 -10.94
N LEU A 565 10.92 25.74 -11.56
CA LEU A 565 10.78 25.43 -12.99
C LEU A 565 11.00 26.66 -13.89
N THR A 566 11.24 27.84 -13.32
CA THR A 566 11.57 29.06 -14.07
C THR A 566 13.09 29.23 -14.11
N PRO A 567 13.75 29.21 -15.28
CA PRO A 567 15.14 29.66 -15.35
C PRO A 567 15.20 31.16 -15.00
N PRO A 568 16.28 31.64 -14.35
CA PRO A 568 16.43 33.05 -14.04
C PRO A 568 16.38 33.86 -15.34
N SER A 569 15.41 34.77 -15.45
CA SER A 569 15.26 35.65 -16.59
C SER A 569 16.48 36.57 -16.71
N THR A 570 17.13 36.53 -17.87
CA THR A 570 18.10 37.52 -18.34
C THR A 570 17.38 38.84 -18.62
N SER A 571 17.07 39.61 -17.57
CA SER A 571 16.72 41.04 -17.68
C SER A 571 16.51 41.68 -16.30
N SER A 572 17.61 41.93 -15.60
CA SER A 572 17.77 43.18 -14.85
C SER A 572 19.25 43.35 -14.50
N ALA A 573 19.91 44.19 -15.30
CA ALA A 573 21.21 44.73 -14.97
C ALA A 573 21.08 45.68 -13.77
N THR A 574 21.19 45.14 -12.56
CA THR A 574 21.83 45.82 -11.41
C THR A 574 22.56 44.76 -10.61
N GLY A 575 23.87 44.94 -10.44
CA GLY A 575 24.81 43.93 -9.97
C GLY A 575 24.63 43.48 -8.52
N GLN A 576 23.66 42.61 -8.26
CA GLN A 576 23.66 41.77 -7.07
C GLN A 576 23.67 40.30 -7.50
N THR A 577 24.85 39.68 -7.36
CA THR A 577 24.95 38.22 -7.29
C THR A 577 23.92 37.70 -6.28
N PRO A 578 23.11 36.67 -6.60
CA PRO A 578 22.18 36.10 -5.65
C PRO A 578 22.94 35.73 -4.38
N ARG A 579 22.61 36.37 -3.26
CA ARG A 579 23.23 36.07 -1.97
C ARG A 579 22.81 34.66 -1.58
N LEU A 580 23.78 33.77 -1.57
CA LEU A 580 23.61 32.43 -1.01
C LEU A 580 23.18 32.53 0.46
N PRO A 581 22.41 31.57 0.99
CA PRO A 581 22.07 31.53 2.41
C PRO A 581 23.32 31.62 3.29
N PRO A 582 23.24 32.19 4.51
CA PRO A 582 24.39 32.30 5.41
C PRO A 582 25.07 30.94 5.58
N GLY A 583 26.36 30.88 5.25
CA GLY A 583 27.14 29.65 5.29
C GLY A 583 27.42 29.02 3.93
N TRP A 584 26.70 29.34 2.87
CA TRP A 584 26.91 28.72 1.57
C TRP A 584 27.86 29.55 0.69
N ARG A 585 28.89 28.92 0.13
CA ARG A 585 29.86 29.56 -0.78
C ARG A 585 29.97 28.79 -2.10
N ARG A 586 30.30 29.52 -3.17
CA ARG A 586 30.60 28.92 -4.48
C ARG A 586 32.04 28.41 -4.49
N VAL A 587 32.25 27.16 -4.91
CA VAL A 587 33.56 26.52 -5.00
C VAL A 587 33.76 26.01 -6.43
N LEU A 588 34.88 26.40 -7.06
CA LEU A 588 35.24 25.93 -8.40
C LEU A 588 35.60 24.44 -8.35
N SER A 589 35.08 23.68 -9.31
CA SER A 589 35.37 22.25 -9.45
C SER A 589 36.85 22.05 -9.80
N ARG A 590 37.58 21.32 -8.96
CA ARG A 590 39.01 21.01 -9.20
C ARG A 590 39.22 19.95 -10.28
N THR A 591 38.19 19.13 -10.55
CA THR A 591 38.24 18.00 -11.48
C THR A 591 37.65 18.32 -12.85
N ARG A 592 36.92 19.43 -13.00
CA ARG A 592 36.24 19.85 -14.23
C ARG A 592 36.35 21.36 -14.44
N PRO A 593 37.27 21.85 -15.29
CA PRO A 593 37.46 23.28 -15.55
C PRO A 593 36.17 23.92 -16.09
N GLY A 594 35.70 24.98 -15.43
CA GLY A 594 34.48 25.73 -15.82
C GLY A 594 33.21 25.38 -15.04
N GLU A 595 33.20 24.29 -14.27
CA GLU A 595 32.08 23.94 -13.39
C GLU A 595 32.28 24.53 -11.98
N TYR A 596 31.18 24.90 -11.32
CA TYR A 596 31.14 25.34 -9.93
C TYR A 596 30.11 24.53 -9.13
N SER A 597 30.44 24.23 -7.88
CA SER A 597 29.52 23.63 -6.90
C SER A 597 29.28 24.61 -5.75
N TYR A 598 28.23 24.36 -4.97
CA TYR A 598 27.92 25.14 -3.77
C TYR A 598 28.22 24.30 -2.53
N GLU A 599 29.03 24.85 -1.64
CA GLU A 599 29.48 24.18 -0.41
C GLU A 599 29.02 24.98 0.81
N ASN A 600 28.39 24.31 1.77
CA ASN A 600 28.12 24.90 3.08
C ASN A 600 29.40 24.90 3.92
N GLN A 601 29.84 26.07 4.37
CA GLN A 601 31.10 26.27 5.08
C GLN A 601 31.12 25.66 6.48
N TYR A 602 29.94 25.48 7.09
CA TYR A 602 29.78 24.92 8.43
C TYR A 602 29.61 23.40 8.40
N THR A 603 28.85 22.85 7.44
CA THR A 603 28.54 21.40 7.36
C THR A 603 29.39 20.64 6.34
N LYS A 604 30.09 21.34 5.45
CA LYS A 604 30.85 20.78 4.31
C LYS A 604 29.99 20.04 3.25
N GLU A 605 28.66 20.11 3.34
CA GLU A 605 27.75 19.58 2.33
C GLU A 605 27.94 20.25 0.96
N ARG A 606 27.85 19.46 -0.13
CA ARG A 606 28.00 19.94 -1.52
C ARG A 606 26.79 19.58 -2.38
N LEU A 607 26.26 20.57 -3.08
CA LEU A 607 25.26 20.37 -4.13
C LEU A 607 25.95 20.28 -5.50
N ALA A 608 25.79 19.16 -6.20
CA ALA A 608 26.28 18.97 -7.56
C ALA A 608 25.11 19.04 -8.55
N PHE A 609 25.23 19.89 -9.57
CA PHE A 609 24.31 19.92 -10.71
C PHE A 609 25.08 19.53 -11.97
N ALA A 610 24.63 18.51 -12.69
CA ALA A 610 25.07 18.24 -14.05
C ALA A 610 24.21 19.08 -15.02
N PRO A 611 24.77 19.78 -16.02
CA PRO A 611 23.97 20.45 -17.05
C PRO A 611 23.50 19.44 -18.11
N GLN A 612 22.33 19.70 -18.71
CA GLN A 612 21.66 18.86 -19.72
C GLN A 612 21.98 19.20 -21.18
N ASP A 613 22.94 20.09 -21.48
CA ASP A 613 23.28 20.39 -22.88
C ASP A 613 24.70 19.90 -23.26
N PRO A 614 24.89 19.32 -24.48
CA PRO A 614 26.21 18.98 -24.98
C PRO A 614 27.03 20.26 -25.22
N ALA A 615 28.31 20.24 -24.82
CA ALA A 615 29.24 21.33 -25.06
C ALA A 615 29.32 21.64 -26.56
N LYS A 616 28.99 22.88 -26.96
CA LYS A 616 29.29 23.37 -28.31
C LYS A 616 30.81 23.43 -28.49
N PRO A 617 31.34 23.14 -29.70
CA PRO A 617 32.77 23.25 -29.96
C PRO A 617 33.21 24.70 -29.79
N SER A 618 34.31 24.90 -29.05
CA SER A 618 34.91 26.21 -28.81
C SER A 618 35.39 26.84 -30.12
N GLN A 619 34.67 27.84 -30.62
CA GLN A 619 35.26 28.85 -31.50
C GLN A 619 36.04 29.83 -30.62
N TYR A 620 37.34 29.62 -30.51
CA TYR A 620 38.30 30.67 -30.19
C TYR A 620 39.37 30.66 -31.26
N SER A 621 39.15 31.48 -32.29
CA SER A 621 40.23 32.19 -32.96
C SER A 621 40.63 33.36 -32.07
N PHE A 622 41.84 33.35 -31.50
CA PHE A 622 42.62 34.56 -31.26
C PHE A 622 44.10 34.18 -31.13
N GLU A 623 44.81 34.49 -32.21
CA GLU A 623 46.15 35.08 -32.36
C GLU A 623 47.26 34.82 -31.33
N ALA A 624 48.43 34.56 -31.92
CA ALA A 624 49.73 34.37 -31.31
C ALA A 624 50.23 35.62 -30.56
N GLY A 625 51.02 35.41 -29.50
CA GLY A 625 51.81 36.49 -28.91
C GLY A 625 52.48 36.20 -27.57
N HIS A 626 53.59 35.46 -27.61
CA HIS A 626 54.83 35.66 -26.83
C HIS A 626 54.82 35.64 -25.28
N GLY A 627 55.71 34.81 -24.70
CA GLY A 627 56.41 35.15 -23.44
C GLY A 627 56.41 34.10 -22.33
N ILE A 628 57.36 33.16 -22.39
CA ILE A 628 57.95 32.37 -21.28
C ILE A 628 58.67 33.35 -20.30
N PRO A 629 58.90 33.12 -18.96
CA PRO A 629 59.30 31.87 -18.30
C PRO A 629 58.71 31.46 -16.92
N SER A 630 58.72 30.13 -16.72
CA SER A 630 59.28 29.33 -15.60
C SER A 630 59.20 29.81 -14.14
N ILE A 631 58.75 28.92 -13.23
CA ILE A 631 59.35 28.56 -11.90
C ILE A 631 58.50 27.41 -11.30
N THR A 632 58.97 26.16 -11.34
CA THR A 632 59.67 25.37 -10.29
C THR A 632 58.76 24.78 -9.19
N MET A 633 58.78 23.44 -9.13
CA MET A 633 58.21 22.59 -8.08
C MET A 633 58.83 22.85 -6.71
N VAL A 634 58.01 22.78 -5.65
CA VAL A 634 58.43 22.30 -4.33
C VAL A 634 57.28 21.47 -3.71
N SER A 635 57.60 20.20 -3.48
CA SER A 635 56.94 19.28 -2.55
C SER A 635 57.27 19.69 -1.11
N ALA A 636 56.32 19.61 -0.16
CA ALA A 636 56.56 18.98 1.14
C ALA A 636 55.29 18.88 2.01
N TYR A 637 55.21 17.72 2.66
CA TYR A 637 54.38 17.28 3.80
C TYR A 637 52.92 16.88 3.57
#